data_AF-A0A310SMZ5-F1
#
_entry.id   AF-A0A310SMZ5-F1
#
_cell.length_a   1.000
_cell.length_b   1.000
_cell.length_c   1.000
_cell.angle_alpha   90.00
_cell.angle_beta   90.00
_cell.angle_gamma   90.00
#
_symmetry.space_group_name_H-M   'P 1'
#
loop_
_entity.id
_entity.type
_entity.pdbx_description
1 polymer ?
#
loop_
_entity_poly.entity_id
_entity_poly.type
_entity_poly.pdbx_seq_one_letter_code
_entity_poly.pdbx_strand_id
1 'polypeptide(L)'
;MYGRYTKDLGEYAKEEARKLKYHEKARRKYDKTRAEDLRKSRRGPLCRKLLALLAFAWKHTGARLGEDWVFLALLGVIMALISYAMDRGISMCNNARIWLYQDLTHHPALQYLAWVSLPVCLILFSAGFVHIVAPQSIGSGIPEMKTILRGVALKEYLTFRTLIAKVIGLTATLGSGLPLGKEGPFVHIASIVATLLSKLVTSFQGIYENESRNCEMLAAACAVGVASCFAAPIGGVLFSIEVTTVYFAVRNYWRGFFTAVCGATMFRLLAIWFQREETITAMFATNFTMDFPFDPQELFVFALIGVGSGLGGSFYVWLHRQYVIFMRKNKSMNSFLQKNRFLYPGIVSLLVSSVSFPLGLGQFMAGDLNTHDQVYGLFTNFTWTKQELGVEEMNIVKHWSTTYTDVFIGLLGFVAFTFIFSIISSTVPVPSGIFIPVFKIGAALGRAVGEAMALWFPNGVRYGGIITPIVPGGYATVGAAAFSGAVTHTISVSVIVFEMTGQITHIVPIMIAVLISNAIAALLQPSIYDSIILIKKLPYLPDLLPSSSGMYNVYVEDFMVHDVKYIWHGITYQTLKDILKENRKLRGFPLVDNPDSMILLGSIQRLELIKLIEKHIGRERRLQVAQKWHKEAEERAREEMERQLRDQERTRRPSRFEVIPAPDILKMQRQSVNDLTMSPNNGAAPDHHTYHSPVFGSQPKKSILKKTNSFTLKGFSPLVSPVRLIRLAFEAIFRKSATLQDVDPDPEIGSGTGGRRDSQDIPPHTPILVPSPATSKKVQLNNFLTLLDMSAEDQKRWEESEMSLEVDFSRCHIDPAPFQLVERTSLLKVHSLFSMVGVNHAYVTAIGRLVGVVGLKELRKAIEDANSGILPMHPEPHIGVSTSSIAKSETDTESKNVSAMNPIASVDCEKVEKV
;
A
#
# COMPACT_ATOMS: atom_id res chain seq x y z
N MET A 1 -24.52 -48.06 -29.31
CA MET A 1 -23.55 -47.22 -30.05
C MET A 1 -23.14 -45.92 -29.32
N TYR A 2 -23.95 -45.32 -28.43
CA TYR A 2 -23.63 -44.03 -27.78
C TYR A 2 -22.59 -44.06 -26.63
N GLY A 3 -22.30 -45.22 -26.02
CA GLY A 3 -21.40 -45.31 -24.85
C GLY A 3 -19.90 -45.48 -25.16
N ARG A 4 -19.53 -45.92 -26.37
CA ARG A 4 -18.12 -46.06 -26.77
C ARG A 4 -17.57 -44.75 -27.32
N TYR A 5 -18.34 -44.04 -28.15
CA TYR A 5 -17.95 -42.73 -28.69
C TYR A 5 -17.74 -41.65 -27.62
N THR A 6 -18.45 -41.73 -26.49
CA THR A 6 -18.28 -40.77 -25.37
C THR A 6 -16.99 -40.99 -24.58
N LYS A 7 -16.54 -42.25 -24.44
CA LYS A 7 -15.22 -42.57 -23.86
C LYS A 7 -14.09 -42.17 -24.81
N ASP A 8 -14.22 -42.46 -26.09
CA ASP A 8 -13.18 -42.14 -27.08
C ASP A 8 -13.04 -40.63 -27.31
N LEU A 9 -14.16 -39.87 -27.33
CA LEU A 9 -14.10 -38.39 -27.32
C LEU A 9 -13.49 -37.85 -26.02
N GLY A 10 -13.80 -38.48 -24.88
CA GLY A 10 -13.27 -38.10 -23.58
C GLY A 10 -11.76 -38.31 -23.46
N GLU A 11 -11.24 -39.40 -24.04
CA GLU A 11 -9.81 -39.67 -24.11
C GLU A 11 -9.12 -38.76 -25.12
N TYR A 12 -9.70 -38.55 -26.31
CA TYR A 12 -9.19 -37.62 -27.31
C TYR A 12 -9.11 -36.18 -26.76
N ALA A 13 -10.15 -35.71 -26.07
CA ALA A 13 -10.15 -34.39 -25.44
C ALA A 13 -9.12 -34.27 -24.30
N LYS A 14 -8.87 -35.35 -23.54
CA LYS A 14 -7.80 -35.38 -22.52
C LYS A 14 -6.41 -35.36 -23.15
N GLU A 15 -6.24 -36.00 -24.30
CA GLU A 15 -4.99 -36.01 -25.06
C GLU A 15 -4.70 -34.64 -25.69
N GLU A 16 -5.70 -34.01 -26.30
CA GLU A 16 -5.62 -32.64 -26.82
C GLU A 16 -5.32 -31.64 -25.68
N ALA A 17 -6.01 -31.75 -24.54
CA ALA A 17 -5.72 -30.92 -23.37
C ALA A 17 -4.30 -31.12 -22.82
N ARG A 18 -3.73 -32.34 -22.92
CA ARG A 18 -2.32 -32.61 -22.57
C ARG A 18 -1.37 -31.97 -23.58
N LYS A 19 -1.65 -32.07 -24.88
CA LYS A 19 -0.86 -31.42 -25.94
C LYS A 19 -0.87 -29.90 -25.78
N LEU A 20 -2.04 -29.30 -25.57
CA LEU A 20 -2.18 -27.86 -25.32
C LEU A 20 -1.41 -27.42 -24.08
N LYS A 21 -1.48 -28.16 -22.98
CA LYS A 21 -0.68 -27.87 -21.77
C LYS A 21 0.82 -27.98 -22.01
N TYR A 22 1.26 -28.96 -22.82
CA TYR A 22 2.66 -29.08 -23.19
C TYR A 22 3.11 -27.89 -24.05
N HIS A 23 2.32 -27.51 -25.05
CA HIS A 23 2.57 -26.32 -25.87
C HIS A 23 2.55 -25.02 -25.06
N GLU A 24 1.66 -24.88 -24.08
CA GLU A 24 1.61 -23.71 -23.20
C GLU A 24 2.83 -23.65 -22.28
N LYS A 25 3.28 -24.79 -21.76
CA LYS A 25 4.49 -24.88 -20.92
C LYS A 25 5.76 -24.62 -21.74
N ALA A 26 5.80 -25.10 -22.98
CA ALA A 26 6.86 -24.81 -23.94
C ALA A 26 6.86 -23.31 -24.33
N ARG A 27 5.69 -22.72 -24.61
CA ARG A 27 5.54 -21.27 -24.85
C ARG A 27 5.99 -20.46 -23.64
N ARG A 28 5.57 -20.81 -22.42
CA ARG A 28 6.03 -20.11 -21.20
C ARG A 28 7.53 -20.22 -21.01
N LYS A 29 8.14 -21.37 -21.31
CA LYS A 29 9.59 -21.54 -21.23
C LYS A 29 10.29 -20.68 -22.30
N TYR A 30 9.75 -20.68 -23.53
CA TYR A 30 10.24 -19.87 -24.65
C TYR A 30 10.08 -18.37 -24.41
N ASP A 31 8.96 -17.92 -23.81
CA ASP A 31 8.72 -16.54 -23.41
C ASP A 31 9.59 -16.14 -22.23
N LYS A 32 9.95 -17.08 -21.34
CA LYS A 32 10.90 -16.83 -20.24
C LYS A 32 12.32 -16.66 -20.76
N THR A 33 12.77 -17.52 -21.68
CA THR A 33 14.06 -17.37 -22.37
C THR A 33 14.07 -16.13 -23.26
N ARG A 34 12.99 -15.84 -23.99
CA ARG A 34 12.84 -14.62 -24.78
C ARG A 34 12.79 -13.37 -23.90
N ALA A 35 12.18 -13.42 -22.72
CA ALA A 35 12.20 -12.32 -21.76
C ALA A 35 13.59 -12.12 -21.16
N GLU A 36 14.33 -13.20 -20.87
CA GLU A 36 15.74 -13.14 -20.44
C GLU A 36 16.66 -12.61 -21.55
N ASP A 37 16.45 -13.03 -22.80
CA ASP A 37 17.22 -12.57 -23.96
C ASP A 37 16.83 -11.15 -24.36
N LEU A 38 15.56 -10.74 -24.22
CA LEU A 38 15.15 -9.34 -24.29
C LEU A 38 15.74 -8.55 -23.12
N ARG A 39 15.89 -9.11 -21.92
CA ARG A 39 16.58 -8.44 -20.79
C ARG A 39 18.07 -8.25 -21.06
N LYS A 40 18.70 -9.18 -21.79
CA LYS A 40 20.10 -9.12 -22.24
C LYS A 40 20.30 -8.21 -23.46
N SER A 41 19.34 -8.17 -24.38
CA SER A 41 19.39 -7.48 -25.68
C SER A 41 18.87 -6.03 -25.62
N ARG A 42 17.88 -5.73 -24.76
CA ARG A 42 17.23 -4.40 -24.65
C ARG A 42 18.04 -3.37 -23.84
N ARG A 43 19.27 -3.71 -23.39
CA ARG A 43 20.16 -2.78 -22.68
C ARG A 43 21.51 -2.72 -23.39
N GLY A 44 21.73 -1.66 -24.16
CA GLY A 44 22.97 -1.42 -24.88
C GLY A 44 24.21 -1.33 -23.95
N PRO A 45 25.43 -1.46 -24.52
CA PRO A 45 26.68 -1.50 -23.76
C PRO A 45 26.92 -0.26 -22.88
N LEU A 46 26.44 0.90 -23.32
CA LEU A 46 26.47 2.16 -22.56
C LEU A 46 25.64 2.08 -21.27
N CYS A 47 24.40 1.57 -21.36
CA CYS A 47 23.51 1.46 -20.21
C CYS A 47 24.03 0.44 -19.18
N ARG A 48 24.72 -0.62 -19.64
CA ARG A 48 25.37 -1.61 -18.77
C ARG A 48 26.60 -1.05 -18.05
N LYS A 49 27.42 -0.25 -18.73
CA LYS A 49 28.54 0.48 -18.09
C LYS A 49 28.05 1.52 -17.09
N LEU A 50 26.97 2.25 -17.42
CA LEU A 50 26.37 3.25 -16.55
C LEU A 50 25.72 2.60 -15.31
N LEU A 51 25.05 1.45 -15.46
CA LEU A 51 24.56 0.64 -14.34
C LEU A 51 25.68 0.02 -13.49
N ALA A 52 26.79 -0.39 -14.10
CA ALA A 52 27.94 -0.92 -13.38
C ALA A 52 28.67 0.19 -12.59
N LEU A 53 28.79 1.39 -13.16
CA LEU A 53 29.29 2.58 -12.48
C LEU A 53 28.36 3.03 -11.36
N LEU A 54 27.04 3.04 -11.61
CA LEU A 54 26.04 3.31 -10.58
C LEU A 54 26.08 2.26 -9.47
N ALA A 55 26.24 0.97 -9.79
CA ALA A 55 26.34 -0.10 -8.80
C ALA A 55 27.66 -0.02 -8.00
N PHE A 56 28.75 0.41 -8.64
CA PHE A 56 30.03 0.65 -7.98
C PHE A 56 29.97 1.87 -7.04
N ALA A 57 29.42 2.99 -7.51
CA ALA A 57 29.14 4.17 -6.71
C ALA A 57 28.14 3.86 -5.57
N TRP A 58 27.13 3.03 -5.82
CA TRP A 58 26.17 2.57 -4.82
C TRP A 58 26.85 1.76 -3.71
N LYS A 59 27.75 0.85 -4.09
CA LYS A 59 28.45 -0.01 -3.13
C LYS A 59 29.48 0.74 -2.30
N HIS A 60 30.07 1.82 -2.81
CA HIS A 60 31.05 2.63 -2.09
C HIS A 60 30.47 3.83 -1.33
N THR A 61 29.38 4.44 -1.81
CA THR A 61 28.79 5.64 -1.21
C THR A 61 27.45 5.34 -0.52
N GLY A 62 26.54 4.62 -1.19
CA GLY A 62 25.17 4.35 -0.73
C GLY A 62 25.04 3.25 0.33
N ALA A 63 25.99 2.31 0.41
CA ALA A 63 25.97 1.28 1.46
C ALA A 63 26.36 1.82 2.86
N ARG A 64 27.01 3.00 2.93
CA ARG A 64 27.40 3.65 4.20
C ARG A 64 26.37 4.69 4.69
N LEU A 65 25.73 5.40 3.77
CA LEU A 65 24.56 6.26 4.03
C LEU A 65 23.31 5.38 3.95
N GLY A 66 22.86 4.82 5.07
CA GLY A 66 21.79 3.80 5.11
C GLY A 66 20.66 4.00 4.09
N GLU A 67 20.22 2.90 3.47
CA GLU A 67 19.32 2.87 2.31
C GLU A 67 18.09 3.79 2.42
N ASP A 68 17.56 3.95 3.64
CA ASP A 68 16.45 4.84 3.98
C ASP A 68 16.72 6.31 3.59
N TRP A 69 17.90 6.86 3.88
CA TRP A 69 18.22 8.26 3.62
C TRP A 69 18.35 8.56 2.13
N VAL A 70 18.88 7.60 1.36
CA VAL A 70 18.98 7.73 -0.09
C VAL A 70 17.59 7.66 -0.73
N PHE A 71 16.74 6.74 -0.26
CA PHE A 71 15.34 6.68 -0.67
C PHE A 71 14.62 8.01 -0.40
N LEU A 72 14.80 8.57 0.79
CA LEU A 72 14.21 9.84 1.22
C LEU A 72 14.72 11.02 0.40
N ALA A 73 16.02 11.11 0.08
CA ALA A 73 16.54 12.17 -0.77
C ALA A 73 15.96 12.08 -2.20
N LEU A 74 15.92 10.88 -2.76
CA LEU A 74 15.39 10.64 -4.11
C LEU A 74 13.89 10.96 -4.18
N LEU A 75 13.12 10.61 -3.15
CA LEU A 75 11.72 10.98 -3.04
C LEU A 75 11.54 12.50 -3.08
N GLY A 76 12.35 13.26 -2.33
CA GLY A 76 12.34 14.72 -2.34
C GLY A 76 12.58 15.32 -3.72
N VAL A 77 13.60 14.85 -4.42
CA VAL A 77 13.95 15.33 -5.77
C VAL A 77 12.85 15.03 -6.78
N ILE A 78 12.29 13.82 -6.77
CA ILE A 78 11.20 13.44 -7.69
C ILE A 78 9.96 14.32 -7.43
N MET A 79 9.63 14.57 -6.16
CA MET A 79 8.47 15.39 -5.82
C MET A 79 8.64 16.85 -6.26
N ALA A 80 9.83 17.42 -6.09
CA ALA A 80 10.13 18.77 -6.58
C ALA A 80 9.95 18.90 -8.10
N LEU A 81 10.45 17.92 -8.86
CA LEU A 81 10.31 17.88 -10.32
C LEU A 81 8.83 17.80 -10.75
N ILE A 82 8.04 16.96 -10.06
CA ILE A 82 6.59 16.85 -10.33
C ILE A 82 5.86 18.15 -9.99
N SER A 83 6.18 18.80 -8.86
CA SER A 83 5.57 20.10 -8.50
C SER A 83 5.90 21.15 -9.56
N TYR A 84 7.18 21.28 -9.91
CA TYR A 84 7.64 22.28 -10.88
C TYR A 84 6.98 22.09 -12.25
N ALA A 85 6.92 20.86 -12.77
CA ALA A 85 6.25 20.56 -14.03
C ALA A 85 4.74 20.88 -14.00
N MET A 86 4.09 20.61 -12.87
CA MET A 86 2.67 20.89 -12.67
C MET A 86 2.39 22.39 -12.61
N ASP A 87 3.15 23.13 -11.82
CA ASP A 87 3.02 24.59 -11.67
C ASP A 87 3.25 25.29 -13.01
N ARG A 88 4.22 24.81 -13.81
CA ARG A 88 4.44 25.32 -15.16
C ARG A 88 3.24 25.04 -16.07
N GLY A 89 2.66 23.85 -16.01
CA GLY A 89 1.45 23.51 -16.76
C GLY A 89 0.24 24.36 -16.37
N ILE A 90 0.04 24.60 -15.07
CA ILE A 90 -1.04 25.45 -14.54
C ILE A 90 -0.86 26.90 -15.02
N SER A 91 0.35 27.45 -14.89
CA SER A 91 0.68 28.79 -15.34
C SER A 91 0.46 28.96 -16.85
N MET A 92 0.84 27.98 -17.67
CA MET A 92 0.59 28.01 -19.11
C MET A 92 -0.92 28.04 -19.45
N CYS A 93 -1.74 27.23 -18.77
CA CYS A 93 -3.19 27.24 -18.99
C CYS A 93 -3.84 28.57 -18.58
N ASN A 94 -3.46 29.12 -17.42
CA ASN A 94 -4.00 30.41 -16.95
C ASN A 94 -3.56 31.56 -17.84
N ASN A 95 -2.29 31.60 -18.26
CA ASN A 95 -1.79 32.61 -19.18
C ASN A 95 -2.47 32.50 -20.56
N ALA A 96 -2.73 31.29 -21.05
CA ALA A 96 -3.49 31.08 -22.28
C ALA A 96 -4.93 31.61 -22.16
N ARG A 97 -5.57 31.45 -20.99
CA ARG A 97 -6.90 32.02 -20.71
C ARG A 97 -6.90 33.54 -20.77
N ILE A 98 -5.94 34.18 -20.09
CA ILE A 98 -5.82 35.64 -20.05
C ILE A 98 -5.46 36.18 -21.45
N TRP A 99 -4.53 35.53 -22.15
CA TRP A 99 -4.14 35.91 -23.51
C TRP A 99 -5.32 35.84 -24.48
N LEU A 100 -6.11 34.76 -24.44
CA LEU A 100 -7.29 34.62 -25.29
C LEU A 100 -8.36 35.68 -25.00
N TYR A 101 -8.51 36.07 -23.73
CA TYR A 101 -9.40 37.15 -23.33
C TYR A 101 -8.94 38.52 -23.86
N GLN A 102 -7.63 38.79 -23.78
CA GLN A 102 -7.02 40.05 -24.24
C GLN A 102 -6.98 40.18 -25.77
N ASP A 103 -6.84 39.09 -26.51
CA ASP A 103 -6.80 39.13 -27.99
C ASP A 103 -8.19 39.41 -28.60
N LEU A 104 -9.26 38.94 -27.94
CA LEU A 104 -10.65 39.08 -28.40
C LEU A 104 -11.31 40.40 -27.97
N THR A 105 -10.53 41.48 -27.79
CA THR A 105 -11.01 42.75 -27.20
C THR A 105 -12.16 43.43 -27.96
N HIS A 106 -12.38 43.11 -29.24
CA HIS A 106 -13.33 43.82 -30.10
C HIS A 106 -14.82 43.50 -29.83
N HIS A 107 -15.17 42.32 -29.29
CA HIS A 107 -16.56 41.92 -29.09
C HIS A 107 -16.80 41.31 -27.70
N PRO A 108 -17.64 41.93 -26.84
CA PRO A 108 -17.89 41.46 -25.46
C PRO A 108 -18.45 40.03 -25.39
N ALA A 109 -19.30 39.65 -26.34
CA ALA A 109 -19.86 38.31 -26.41
C ALA A 109 -18.80 37.23 -26.72
N LEU A 110 -17.83 37.55 -27.58
CA LEU A 110 -16.72 36.65 -27.89
C LEU A 110 -15.74 36.55 -26.71
N GLN A 111 -15.49 37.65 -26.00
CA GLN A 111 -14.71 37.62 -24.76
C GLN A 111 -15.35 36.74 -23.69
N TYR A 112 -16.66 36.84 -23.51
CA TYR A 112 -17.39 35.98 -22.57
C TYR A 112 -17.29 34.50 -22.97
N LEU A 113 -17.48 34.20 -24.26
CA LEU A 113 -17.36 32.83 -24.77
C LEU A 113 -15.94 32.28 -24.60
N ALA A 114 -14.91 33.09 -24.88
CA ALA A 114 -13.51 32.74 -24.65
C ALA A 114 -13.21 32.49 -23.16
N TRP A 115 -13.73 33.36 -22.28
CA TRP A 115 -13.53 33.26 -20.83
C TRP A 115 -14.15 32.00 -20.22
N VAL A 116 -15.36 31.62 -20.68
CA VAL A 116 -16.09 30.47 -20.14
C VAL A 116 -15.67 29.15 -20.79
N SER A 117 -15.35 29.15 -22.09
CA SER A 117 -15.07 27.91 -22.83
C SER A 117 -13.85 27.15 -22.32
N LEU A 118 -12.74 27.84 -22.06
CA LEU A 118 -11.49 27.19 -21.63
C LEU A 118 -11.62 26.52 -20.25
N PRO A 119 -12.10 27.19 -19.18
CA PRO A 119 -12.33 26.55 -17.89
C PRO A 119 -13.28 25.36 -17.95
N VAL A 120 -14.41 25.50 -18.67
CA VAL A 120 -15.40 24.42 -18.80
C VAL A 120 -14.79 23.21 -19.52
N CYS A 121 -14.06 23.42 -20.61
CA CYS A 121 -13.38 22.35 -21.33
C CYS A 121 -12.34 21.64 -20.46
N LEU A 122 -11.51 22.38 -19.71
CA LEU A 122 -10.49 21.81 -18.83
C LEU A 122 -11.10 21.00 -17.68
N ILE A 123 -12.20 21.47 -17.09
CA ILE A 123 -12.88 20.75 -15.99
C ILE A 123 -13.60 19.50 -16.50
N LEU A 124 -14.26 19.57 -17.66
CA LEU A 124 -14.87 18.40 -18.28
C LEU A 124 -13.81 17.36 -18.66
N PHE A 125 -12.67 17.80 -19.19
CA PHE A 125 -11.52 16.95 -19.46
C PHE A 125 -10.98 16.29 -18.19
N SER A 126 -10.75 17.06 -17.12
CA SER A 126 -10.30 16.54 -15.83
C SER A 126 -11.24 15.48 -15.26
N ALA A 127 -12.55 15.81 -15.19
CA ALA A 127 -13.57 14.90 -14.67
C ALA A 127 -13.67 13.60 -15.50
N GLY A 128 -13.56 13.70 -16.83
CA GLY A 128 -13.56 12.53 -17.72
C GLY A 128 -12.31 11.67 -17.59
N PHE A 129 -11.14 12.30 -17.61
CA PHE A 129 -9.87 11.60 -17.51
C PHE A 129 -9.75 10.83 -16.20
N VAL A 130 -10.09 11.47 -15.09
CA VAL A 130 -10.07 10.87 -13.76
C VAL A 130 -11.05 9.70 -13.66
N HIS A 131 -12.26 9.84 -14.21
CA HIS A 131 -13.27 8.79 -14.19
C HIS A 131 -12.89 7.57 -15.04
N ILE A 132 -12.28 7.79 -16.22
CA ILE A 132 -11.86 6.72 -17.13
C ILE A 132 -10.63 5.98 -16.60
N VAL A 133 -9.63 6.70 -16.08
CA VAL A 133 -8.34 6.10 -15.71
C VAL A 133 -8.36 5.51 -14.30
N ALA A 134 -8.80 6.29 -13.30
CA ALA A 134 -8.80 5.87 -11.91
C ALA A 134 -9.76 6.71 -11.06
N PRO A 135 -11.01 6.26 -10.80
CA PRO A 135 -11.99 7.03 -10.03
C PRO A 135 -11.58 7.30 -8.58
N GLN A 136 -10.60 6.54 -8.06
CA GLN A 136 -10.01 6.73 -6.73
C GLN A 136 -9.18 8.03 -6.62
N SER A 137 -8.87 8.69 -7.74
CA SER A 137 -8.12 9.96 -7.76
C SER A 137 -8.95 11.16 -7.27
N ILE A 138 -10.29 11.06 -7.28
CA ILE A 138 -11.23 12.15 -6.98
C ILE A 138 -11.02 12.72 -5.56
N GLY A 139 -11.04 14.06 -5.46
CA GLY A 139 -10.92 14.80 -4.22
C GLY A 139 -9.49 14.96 -3.69
N SER A 140 -9.39 15.44 -2.45
CA SER A 140 -8.12 15.81 -1.81
C SER A 140 -7.16 14.64 -1.64
N GLY A 141 -7.50 13.62 -0.85
CA GLY A 141 -6.61 12.49 -0.54
C GLY A 141 -5.92 12.57 0.81
N ILE A 142 -5.95 13.72 1.49
CA ILE A 142 -5.55 13.83 2.91
C ILE A 142 -6.43 12.97 3.81
N PRO A 143 -7.78 13.01 3.72
CA PRO A 143 -8.66 12.15 4.53
C PRO A 143 -8.32 10.67 4.42
N GLU A 144 -8.10 10.19 3.19
CA GLU A 144 -7.72 8.82 2.90
C GLU A 144 -6.34 8.49 3.46
N MET A 145 -5.38 9.40 3.33
CA MET A 145 -4.03 9.19 3.88
C MET A 145 -4.03 9.13 5.41
N LYS A 146 -4.82 9.97 6.07
CA LYS A 146 -5.06 9.92 7.52
C LYS A 146 -5.60 8.54 7.93
N THR A 147 -6.49 7.94 7.14
CA THR A 147 -6.97 6.57 7.42
C THR A 147 -5.94 5.47 7.15
N ILE A 148 -5.09 5.62 6.14
CA ILE A 148 -4.01 4.67 5.83
C ILE A 148 -2.94 4.69 6.92
N LEU A 149 -2.54 5.87 7.39
CA LEU A 149 -1.54 6.03 8.45
C LEU A 149 -2.04 5.55 9.82
N ARG A 150 -3.35 5.48 10.03
CA ARG A 150 -3.97 4.83 11.19
C ARG A 150 -4.09 3.29 11.06
N GLY A 151 -3.56 2.70 9.99
CA GLY A 151 -3.46 1.23 9.82
C GLY A 151 -4.50 0.62 8.87
N VAL A 152 -5.42 1.42 8.28
CA VAL A 152 -6.43 0.88 7.36
C VAL A 152 -5.98 1.00 5.90
N ALA A 153 -5.50 -0.11 5.34
CA ALA A 153 -5.10 -0.18 3.95
C ALA A 153 -6.30 -0.11 2.97
N LEU A 154 -6.40 0.99 2.21
CA LEU A 154 -7.35 1.14 1.12
C LEU A 154 -6.84 0.44 -0.15
N LYS A 155 -7.68 -0.43 -0.73
CA LYS A 155 -7.31 -1.19 -1.95
C LYS A 155 -7.20 -0.26 -3.16
N GLU A 156 -6.16 -0.47 -3.97
CA GLU A 156 -5.93 0.20 -5.26
C GLU A 156 -5.77 1.74 -5.20
N TYR A 157 -5.59 2.31 -4.01
CA TYR A 157 -5.41 3.75 -3.82
C TYR A 157 -4.01 4.22 -4.25
N LEU A 158 -2.98 3.49 -3.82
CA LEU A 158 -1.55 3.78 -4.06
C LEU A 158 -1.01 3.09 -5.32
N THR A 159 -1.53 3.43 -6.51
CA THR A 159 -1.16 2.79 -7.79
C THR A 159 -0.59 3.77 -8.81
N PHE A 160 0.15 3.27 -9.80
CA PHE A 160 0.68 4.12 -10.88
C PHE A 160 -0.43 4.75 -11.74
N ARG A 161 -1.57 4.05 -11.90
CA ARG A 161 -2.72 4.59 -12.63
C ARG A 161 -3.33 5.78 -11.89
N THR A 162 -3.42 5.73 -10.56
CA THR A 162 -3.90 6.87 -9.76
C THR A 162 -2.94 8.05 -9.82
N LEU A 163 -1.62 7.82 -9.89
CA LEU A 163 -0.62 8.90 -10.08
C LEU A 163 -0.88 9.71 -11.35
N ILE A 164 -0.95 9.05 -12.51
CA ILE A 164 -1.14 9.71 -13.80
C ILE A 164 -2.49 10.44 -13.83
N ALA A 165 -3.55 9.76 -13.40
CA ALA A 165 -4.89 10.34 -13.33
C ALA A 165 -4.93 11.62 -12.48
N LYS A 166 -4.23 11.60 -11.34
CA LYS A 166 -4.26 12.70 -10.37
C LYS A 166 -3.39 13.88 -10.80
N VAL A 167 -2.19 13.65 -11.33
CA VAL A 167 -1.32 14.74 -11.83
C VAL A 167 -2.00 15.48 -12.99
N ILE A 168 -2.43 14.77 -14.04
CA ILE A 168 -3.02 15.40 -15.23
C ILE A 168 -4.38 16.05 -14.88
N GLY A 169 -5.23 15.36 -14.11
CA GLY A 169 -6.51 15.90 -13.67
C GLY A 169 -6.33 17.15 -12.81
N LEU A 170 -5.36 17.17 -11.90
CA LEU A 170 -5.10 18.32 -11.05
C LEU A 170 -4.56 19.52 -11.84
N THR A 171 -3.63 19.30 -12.79
CA THR A 171 -3.13 20.36 -13.68
C THR A 171 -4.27 21.01 -14.45
N ALA A 172 -5.18 20.22 -15.03
CA ALA A 172 -6.34 20.75 -15.76
C ALA A 172 -7.34 21.46 -14.82
N THR A 173 -7.52 20.94 -13.59
CA THR A 173 -8.43 21.53 -12.59
C THR A 173 -7.94 22.91 -12.14
N LEU A 174 -6.66 23.05 -11.83
CA LEU A 174 -6.09 24.34 -11.41
C LEU A 174 -5.83 25.29 -12.58
N GLY A 175 -5.52 24.76 -13.76
CA GLY A 175 -5.42 25.54 -15.00
C GLY A 175 -6.75 26.10 -15.49
N SER A 176 -7.89 25.64 -14.96
CA SER A 176 -9.21 26.24 -15.23
C SER A 176 -9.44 27.56 -14.48
N GLY A 177 -8.66 27.82 -13.42
CA GLY A 177 -8.84 28.97 -12.53
C GLY A 177 -10.00 28.86 -11.53
N LEU A 178 -10.59 27.66 -11.34
CA LEU A 178 -11.53 27.43 -10.24
C LEU A 178 -10.87 27.71 -8.87
N PRO A 179 -11.62 28.18 -7.87
CA PRO A 179 -11.11 28.44 -6.52
C PRO A 179 -10.85 27.11 -5.77
N LEU A 180 -9.80 26.41 -6.18
CA LEU A 180 -9.33 25.12 -5.66
C LEU A 180 -7.81 25.18 -5.46
N GLY A 181 -7.23 24.22 -4.71
CA GLY A 181 -5.78 24.13 -4.47
C GLY A 181 -5.17 22.78 -4.85
N LYS A 182 -3.83 22.70 -4.94
CA LYS A 182 -3.07 21.45 -5.21
C LYS A 182 -2.70 20.65 -3.96
N GLU A 183 -2.67 21.30 -2.80
CA GLU A 183 -2.09 20.79 -1.55
C GLU A 183 -2.49 19.35 -1.20
N GLY A 184 -3.78 19.12 -1.00
CA GLY A 184 -4.29 17.80 -0.61
C GLY A 184 -3.99 16.71 -1.63
N PRO A 185 -4.31 16.92 -2.91
CA PRO A 185 -3.94 16.01 -3.98
C PRO A 185 -2.46 15.70 -4.08
N PHE A 186 -1.60 16.68 -3.79
CA PHE A 186 -0.15 16.52 -3.88
C PHE A 186 0.43 15.67 -2.75
N VAL A 187 -0.14 15.74 -1.54
CA VAL A 187 0.16 14.80 -0.43
C VAL A 187 -0.11 13.35 -0.86
N HIS A 188 -1.23 13.12 -1.56
CA HIS A 188 -1.53 11.80 -2.10
C HIS A 188 -0.54 11.38 -3.18
N ILE A 189 -0.20 12.28 -4.12
CA ILE A 189 0.80 12.04 -5.17
C ILE A 189 2.13 11.63 -4.54
N ALA A 190 2.59 12.31 -3.49
CA ALA A 190 3.83 11.99 -2.80
C ALA A 190 3.82 10.59 -2.19
N SER A 191 2.70 10.21 -1.56
CA SER A 191 2.52 8.87 -0.99
C SER A 191 2.50 7.77 -2.06
N ILE A 192 1.92 8.06 -3.24
CA ILE A 192 1.97 7.15 -4.40
C ILE A 192 3.41 7.02 -4.90
N VAL A 193 4.13 8.12 -5.08
CA VAL A 193 5.53 8.12 -5.55
C VAL A 193 6.42 7.33 -4.60
N ALA A 194 6.28 7.50 -3.28
CA ALA A 194 7.01 6.69 -2.30
C ALA A 194 6.73 5.19 -2.44
N THR A 195 5.46 4.81 -2.61
CA THR A 195 5.04 3.42 -2.80
C THR A 195 5.58 2.83 -4.12
N LEU A 196 5.59 3.63 -5.19
CA LEU A 196 6.10 3.21 -6.50
C LEU A 196 7.62 3.09 -6.52
N LEU A 197 8.31 4.03 -5.86
CA LEU A 197 9.76 4.04 -5.75
C LEU A 197 10.25 2.78 -5.02
N SER A 198 9.54 2.38 -3.97
CA SER A 198 9.76 1.11 -3.25
C SER A 198 9.61 -0.12 -4.16
N LYS A 199 8.58 -0.15 -5.02
CA LYS A 199 8.36 -1.26 -5.96
C LYS A 199 9.37 -1.29 -7.11
N LEU A 200 9.89 -0.12 -7.53
CA LEU A 200 10.78 0.01 -8.68
C LEU A 200 12.22 -0.37 -8.33
N VAL A 201 12.68 -0.03 -7.13
CA VAL A 201 14.06 -0.26 -6.69
C VAL A 201 14.13 -1.53 -5.85
N THR A 202 14.59 -2.63 -6.44
CA THR A 202 14.68 -3.95 -5.77
C THR A 202 15.55 -3.95 -4.52
N SER A 203 16.51 -3.01 -4.40
CA SER A 203 17.30 -2.82 -3.17
C SER A 203 16.42 -2.40 -1.98
N PHE A 204 15.38 -1.60 -2.23
CA PHE A 204 14.52 -1.04 -1.18
C PHE A 204 13.33 -1.93 -0.82
N GLN A 205 13.22 -3.14 -1.37
CA GLN A 205 12.10 -4.04 -1.06
C GLN A 205 12.09 -4.45 0.42
N GLY A 206 13.26 -4.62 1.04
CA GLY A 206 13.36 -4.92 2.48
C GLY A 206 12.83 -3.79 3.39
N ILE A 207 12.72 -2.57 2.87
CA ILE A 207 12.18 -1.43 3.64
C ILE A 207 10.69 -1.60 3.93
N TYR A 208 9.94 -2.14 2.97
CA TYR A 208 8.47 -2.21 3.02
C TYR A 208 7.94 -3.62 3.39
N GLU A 209 8.82 -4.60 3.63
CA GLU A 209 8.42 -5.89 4.21
C GLU A 209 7.83 -5.73 5.61
N ASN A 210 8.26 -4.70 6.35
CA ASN A 210 7.70 -4.35 7.65
C ASN A 210 6.63 -3.27 7.51
N GLU A 211 5.42 -3.56 7.99
CA GLU A 211 4.26 -2.65 7.95
C GLU A 211 4.53 -1.34 8.69
N SER A 212 5.29 -1.40 9.79
CA SER A 212 5.67 -0.21 10.56
C SER A 212 6.57 0.74 9.74
N ARG A 213 7.66 0.24 9.15
CA ARG A 213 8.55 1.04 8.27
C ARG A 213 7.81 1.59 7.07
N ASN A 214 6.89 0.83 6.47
CA ASN A 214 6.04 1.33 5.39
C ASN A 214 5.24 2.57 5.83
N CYS A 215 4.58 2.51 6.99
CA CYS A 215 3.86 3.67 7.54
C CYS A 215 4.80 4.86 7.83
N GLU A 216 6.00 4.62 8.38
CA GLU A 216 7.00 5.67 8.60
C GLU A 216 7.43 6.36 7.29
N MET A 217 7.62 5.60 6.20
CA MET A 217 7.98 6.14 4.89
C MET A 217 6.82 6.90 4.25
N LEU A 218 5.58 6.42 4.40
CA LEU A 218 4.39 7.13 3.94
C LEU A 218 4.18 8.45 4.69
N ALA A 219 4.49 8.49 5.99
CA ALA A 219 4.43 9.72 6.76
C ALA A 219 5.47 10.76 6.28
N ALA A 220 6.70 10.32 6.00
CA ALA A 220 7.71 11.19 5.37
C ALA A 220 7.29 11.66 3.97
N ALA A 221 6.61 10.80 3.20
CA ALA A 221 6.05 11.14 1.90
C ALA A 221 4.96 12.21 2.01
N CYS A 222 4.10 12.14 3.02
CA CYS A 222 3.10 13.18 3.28
C CYS A 222 3.76 14.54 3.56
N ALA A 223 4.78 14.54 4.42
CA ALA A 223 5.52 15.74 4.80
C ALA A 223 6.17 16.45 3.60
N VAL A 224 6.85 15.70 2.72
CA VAL A 224 7.44 16.28 1.51
C VAL A 224 6.40 16.75 0.51
N GLY A 225 5.24 16.09 0.43
CA GLY A 225 4.13 16.53 -0.40
C GLY A 225 3.70 17.95 -0.04
N VAL A 226 3.41 18.17 1.24
CA VAL A 226 3.05 19.51 1.75
C VAL A 226 4.19 20.51 1.55
N ALA A 227 5.41 20.14 1.94
CA ALA A 227 6.57 21.03 1.86
C ALA A 227 6.90 21.47 0.43
N SER A 228 6.75 20.57 -0.55
CA SER A 228 7.03 20.88 -1.96
C SER A 228 5.97 21.79 -2.56
N CYS A 229 4.73 21.75 -2.08
CA CYS A 229 3.68 22.64 -2.57
C CYS A 229 3.83 24.07 -2.09
N PHE A 230 4.17 24.28 -0.83
CA PHE A 230 4.36 25.60 -0.23
C PHE A 230 5.80 26.12 -0.35
N ALA A 231 6.73 25.29 -0.83
CA ALA A 231 8.18 25.54 -0.75
C ALA A 231 8.65 25.90 0.69
N ALA A 232 8.00 25.26 1.68
CA ALA A 232 8.08 25.52 3.11
C ALA A 232 8.40 24.21 3.87
N PRO A 233 9.70 23.89 4.08
CA PRO A 233 10.11 22.60 4.63
C PRO A 233 9.75 22.42 6.11
N ILE A 234 9.92 23.44 6.97
CA ILE A 234 9.61 23.30 8.41
C ILE A 234 8.09 23.28 8.58
N GLY A 235 7.39 24.23 7.96
CA GLY A 235 5.94 24.35 8.05
C GLY A 235 5.22 23.13 7.50
N GLY A 236 5.69 22.59 6.36
CA GLY A 236 5.08 21.43 5.70
C GLY A 236 5.20 20.14 6.52
N VAL A 237 6.32 19.92 7.20
CA VAL A 237 6.51 18.74 8.06
C VAL A 237 5.62 18.82 9.30
N LEU A 238 5.58 19.99 9.96
CA LEU A 238 4.71 20.21 11.11
C LEU A 238 3.23 20.03 10.74
N PHE A 239 2.81 20.59 9.61
CA PHE A 239 1.44 20.44 9.13
C PHE A 239 1.09 18.99 8.81
N SER A 240 2.01 18.25 8.18
CA SER A 240 1.81 16.82 7.96
C SER A 240 1.63 16.07 9.28
N ILE A 241 2.41 16.40 10.31
CA ILE A 241 2.31 15.73 11.62
C ILE A 241 0.98 16.03 12.29
N GLU A 242 0.59 17.30 12.36
CA GLU A 242 -0.66 17.73 13.01
C GLU A 242 -1.90 17.13 12.33
N VAL A 243 -1.92 17.06 10.99
CA VAL A 243 -3.11 16.60 10.25
C VAL A 243 -3.20 15.07 10.15
N THR A 244 -2.08 14.36 10.01
CA THR A 244 -2.10 12.95 9.59
C THR A 244 -2.10 11.93 10.72
N THR A 245 -1.52 12.25 11.88
CA THR A 245 -1.33 11.28 12.97
C THR A 245 -1.51 11.92 14.35
N VAL A 246 -2.09 11.19 15.31
CA VAL A 246 -2.19 11.63 16.71
C VAL A 246 -0.87 11.41 17.47
N TYR A 247 -0.23 10.26 17.20
CA TYR A 247 1.06 9.91 17.78
C TYR A 247 2.10 9.85 16.68
N PHE A 248 3.23 10.53 16.90
CA PHE A 248 4.27 10.62 15.90
C PHE A 248 5.65 10.39 16.53
N ALA A 249 6.41 9.45 15.98
CA ALA A 249 7.77 9.19 16.44
C ALA A 249 8.72 10.30 15.96
N VAL A 250 9.55 10.83 16.86
CA VAL A 250 10.54 11.89 16.55
C VAL A 250 11.51 11.45 15.44
N ARG A 251 11.79 10.15 15.29
CA ARG A 251 12.58 9.64 14.15
C ARG A 251 11.94 9.95 12.79
N ASN A 252 10.62 9.89 12.71
CA ASN A 252 9.89 10.19 11.47
C ASN A 252 9.91 11.69 11.17
N TYR A 253 10.05 12.55 12.19
CA TYR A 253 10.21 13.99 12.03
C TYR A 253 11.49 14.28 11.26
N TRP A 254 12.62 13.72 11.69
CA TRP A 254 13.91 13.91 11.02
C TRP A 254 13.92 13.39 9.59
N ARG A 255 13.27 12.25 9.34
CA ARG A 255 13.14 11.68 7.99
C ARG A 255 12.29 12.58 7.08
N GLY A 256 11.12 13.01 7.55
CA GLY A 256 10.25 13.94 6.83
C GLY A 256 10.94 15.28 6.57
N PHE A 257 11.60 15.84 7.59
CA PHE A 257 12.34 17.10 7.49
C PHE A 257 13.48 17.03 6.47
N PHE A 258 14.29 15.99 6.51
CA PHE A 258 15.36 15.80 5.53
C PHE A 258 14.81 15.71 4.09
N THR A 259 13.78 14.89 3.86
CA THR A 259 13.11 14.80 2.55
C THR A 259 12.52 16.13 2.11
N ALA A 260 11.86 16.85 3.01
CA ALA A 260 11.24 18.14 2.74
C ALA A 260 12.27 19.21 2.35
N VAL A 261 13.42 19.27 3.04
CA VAL A 261 14.53 20.17 2.68
C VAL A 261 15.09 19.80 1.30
N CYS A 262 15.33 18.52 1.01
CA CYS A 262 15.75 18.10 -0.34
C CYS A 262 14.74 18.49 -1.43
N GLY A 263 13.43 18.35 -1.16
CA GLY A 263 12.38 18.77 -2.08
C GLY A 263 12.32 20.29 -2.28
N ALA A 264 12.29 21.07 -1.19
CA ALA A 264 12.20 22.53 -1.24
C ALA A 264 13.43 23.17 -1.91
N THR A 265 14.64 22.67 -1.59
CA THR A 265 15.88 23.11 -2.24
C THR A 265 15.88 22.81 -3.75
N MET A 266 15.50 21.59 -4.15
CA MET A 266 15.42 21.23 -5.57
C MET A 266 14.37 22.07 -6.31
N PHE A 267 13.21 22.33 -5.70
CA PHE A 267 12.18 23.18 -6.29
C PHE A 267 12.69 24.60 -6.55
N ARG A 268 13.36 25.21 -5.57
CA ARG A 268 13.96 26.55 -5.70
C ARG A 268 15.10 26.60 -6.73
N LEU A 269 15.93 25.56 -6.80
CA LEU A 269 16.99 25.47 -7.81
C LEU A 269 16.43 25.35 -9.25
N LEU A 270 15.35 24.57 -9.42
CA LEU A 270 14.67 24.43 -10.72
C LEU A 270 14.08 25.76 -11.21
N ALA A 271 13.51 26.56 -10.31
CA ALA A 271 13.01 27.90 -10.64
C ALA A 271 14.14 28.81 -11.19
N ILE A 272 15.30 28.82 -10.54
CA ILE A 272 16.46 29.59 -11.03
C ILE A 272 16.93 29.11 -12.41
N TRP A 273 17.07 27.79 -12.59
CA TRP A 273 17.60 27.23 -13.84
C TRP A 273 16.68 27.42 -15.04
N PHE A 274 15.37 27.31 -14.85
CA PHE A 274 14.40 27.29 -15.95
C PHE A 274 13.57 28.57 -16.09
N GLN A 275 13.34 29.33 -15.01
CA GLN A 275 12.59 30.59 -15.03
C GLN A 275 13.49 31.84 -14.95
N ARG A 276 14.82 31.67 -14.81
CA ARG A 276 15.80 32.76 -14.68
C ARG A 276 15.46 33.73 -13.54
N GLU A 277 14.89 33.23 -12.45
CA GLU A 277 14.77 34.02 -11.22
C GLU A 277 16.17 34.36 -10.69
N GLU A 278 16.36 35.62 -10.27
CA GLU A 278 17.70 36.14 -9.92
C GLU A 278 18.25 35.54 -8.62
N THR A 279 17.38 35.17 -7.67
CA THR A 279 17.78 34.64 -6.36
C THR A 279 16.76 33.65 -5.78
N ILE A 280 17.15 32.91 -4.73
CA ILE A 280 16.29 31.99 -3.99
C ILE A 280 15.33 32.81 -3.09
N THR A 281 14.23 33.31 -3.64
CA THR A 281 13.23 34.06 -2.87
C THR A 281 12.11 33.15 -2.36
N ALA A 282 11.39 33.62 -1.34
CA ALA A 282 10.18 32.96 -0.86
C ALA A 282 9.03 33.19 -1.86
N MET A 283 8.05 32.28 -1.88
CA MET A 283 6.96 32.28 -2.88
C MET A 283 6.13 33.56 -2.88
N PHE A 284 5.96 34.20 -1.72
CA PHE A 284 5.26 35.47 -1.55
C PHE A 284 6.11 36.44 -0.71
N ALA A 285 7.31 36.76 -1.18
CA ALA A 285 8.22 37.65 -0.47
C ALA A 285 7.55 39.00 -0.12
N THR A 286 7.43 39.29 1.17
CA THR A 286 6.91 40.56 1.69
C THR A 286 8.04 41.42 2.23
N ASN A 287 7.89 42.75 2.16
CA ASN A 287 8.83 43.71 2.72
C ASN A 287 8.12 44.61 3.74
N PHE A 288 7.81 44.05 4.92
CA PHE A 288 7.31 44.80 6.07
C PHE A 288 8.47 45.46 6.84
N THR A 289 8.15 46.55 7.55
CA THR A 289 9.10 47.28 8.42
C THR A 289 9.57 46.38 9.57
N MET A 290 10.90 46.32 9.79
CA MET A 290 11.50 45.44 10.81
C MET A 290 11.70 46.11 12.17
N ASP A 291 11.92 47.42 12.20
CA ASP A 291 12.28 48.14 13.44
C ASP A 291 11.11 48.24 14.42
N PHE A 292 9.90 48.52 13.90
CA PHE A 292 8.64 48.57 14.64
C PHE A 292 7.54 47.93 13.78
N PRO A 293 7.36 46.61 13.83
CA PRO A 293 6.43 45.91 12.94
C PRO A 293 4.97 46.05 13.35
N PHE A 294 4.68 46.14 14.65
CA PHE A 294 3.34 46.34 15.19
C PHE A 294 3.44 46.94 16.58
N ASP A 295 2.45 47.77 16.93
CA ASP A 295 2.33 48.29 18.29
C ASP A 295 1.63 47.30 19.24
N PRO A 296 1.93 47.30 20.54
CA PRO A 296 1.26 46.42 21.51
C PRO A 296 -0.26 46.59 21.54
N GLN A 297 -0.78 47.76 21.17
CA GLN A 297 -2.22 48.02 21.07
C GLN A 297 -2.88 47.24 19.92
N GLU A 298 -2.14 47.00 18.82
CA GLU A 298 -2.62 46.24 17.67
C GLU A 298 -2.80 44.74 18.00
N LEU A 299 -2.11 44.22 19.03
CA LEU A 299 -2.28 42.84 19.50
C LEU A 299 -3.73 42.51 19.87
N PHE A 300 -4.46 43.48 20.41
CA PHE A 300 -5.88 43.31 20.71
C PHE A 300 -6.71 43.12 19.43
N VAL A 301 -6.39 43.88 18.38
CA VAL A 301 -7.07 43.76 17.07
C VAL A 301 -6.71 42.44 16.39
N PHE A 302 -5.45 42.01 16.46
CA PHE A 302 -5.05 40.69 15.96
C PHE A 302 -5.76 39.56 16.70
N ALA A 303 -5.97 39.67 18.01
CA ALA A 303 -6.78 38.71 18.77
C ALA A 303 -8.24 38.69 18.29
N LEU A 304 -8.84 39.86 18.02
CA LEU A 304 -10.21 39.95 17.46
C LEU A 304 -10.30 39.34 16.05
N ILE A 305 -9.28 39.51 15.21
CA ILE A 305 -9.18 38.81 13.91
C ILE A 305 -9.16 37.31 14.13
N GLY A 306 -8.44 36.82 15.14
CA GLY A 306 -8.48 35.42 15.57
C GLY A 306 -9.89 34.95 15.92
N VAL A 307 -10.62 35.71 16.72
CA VAL A 307 -12.02 35.39 17.09
C VAL A 307 -12.93 35.34 15.86
N GLY A 308 -12.89 36.38 15.02
CA GLY A 308 -13.68 36.45 13.80
C GLY A 308 -13.35 35.33 12.80
N SER A 309 -12.06 35.02 12.65
CA SER A 309 -11.58 33.94 11.79
C SER A 309 -11.97 32.55 12.30
N GLY A 310 -11.99 32.35 13.62
CA GLY A 310 -12.42 31.09 14.25
C GLY A 310 -13.92 30.83 14.06
N LEU A 311 -14.75 31.84 14.28
CA LEU A 311 -16.19 31.78 14.02
C LEU A 311 -16.48 31.58 12.53
N GLY A 312 -15.82 32.36 11.66
CA GLY A 312 -15.96 32.25 10.21
C GLY A 312 -15.50 30.89 9.65
N GLY A 313 -14.38 30.36 10.16
CA GLY A 313 -13.86 29.04 9.80
C GLY A 313 -14.79 27.91 10.25
N SER A 314 -15.33 27.99 11.48
CA SER A 314 -16.34 27.05 11.98
C SER A 314 -17.59 27.05 11.11
N PHE A 315 -18.08 28.25 10.78
CA PHE A 315 -19.25 28.41 9.90
C PHE A 315 -18.97 27.84 8.50
N TYR A 316 -17.77 28.05 7.95
CA TYR A 316 -17.35 27.47 6.68
C TYR A 316 -17.41 25.94 6.70
N VAL A 317 -16.83 25.30 7.72
CA VAL A 317 -16.83 23.83 7.82
C VAL A 317 -18.23 23.28 8.01
N TRP A 318 -19.05 23.93 8.84
CA TRP A 318 -20.45 23.57 9.03
C TRP A 318 -21.23 23.66 7.71
N LEU A 319 -21.12 24.78 6.99
CA LEU A 319 -21.82 25.00 5.72
C LEU A 319 -21.38 24.02 4.65
N HIS A 320 -20.08 23.78 4.52
CA HIS A 320 -19.53 22.76 3.62
C HIS A 320 -20.10 21.37 3.95
N ARG A 321 -20.13 20.97 5.23
CA ARG A 321 -20.73 19.69 5.65
C ARG A 321 -22.21 19.61 5.29
N GLN A 322 -23.00 20.63 5.63
CA GLN A 322 -24.44 20.64 5.34
C GLN A 322 -24.70 20.58 3.84
N TYR A 323 -23.94 21.31 3.03
CA TYR A 323 -24.07 21.30 1.58
C TYR A 323 -23.80 19.92 0.97
N VAL A 324 -22.72 19.24 1.39
CA VAL A 324 -22.40 17.89 0.91
C VAL A 324 -23.45 16.87 1.36
N ILE A 325 -23.95 16.96 2.60
CA ILE A 325 -25.02 16.08 3.10
C ILE A 325 -26.31 16.32 2.33
N PHE A 326 -26.68 17.58 2.09
CA PHE A 326 -27.85 17.96 1.29
C PHE A 326 -27.79 17.35 -0.12
N MET A 327 -26.64 17.46 -0.79
CA MET A 327 -26.43 16.89 -2.11
C MET A 327 -26.61 15.36 -2.14
N ARG A 328 -26.15 14.66 -1.10
CA ARG A 328 -26.27 13.20 -0.99
C ARG A 328 -27.67 12.73 -0.55
N LYS A 329 -28.35 13.49 0.31
CA LYS A 329 -29.68 13.16 0.85
C LYS A 329 -30.78 13.38 -0.18
N ASN A 330 -30.65 14.40 -1.02
CA ASN A 330 -31.63 14.69 -2.05
C ASN A 330 -31.57 13.63 -3.17
N LYS A 331 -32.57 12.73 -3.21
CA LYS A 331 -32.65 11.61 -4.16
C LYS A 331 -32.67 12.08 -5.61
N SER A 332 -33.34 13.20 -5.91
CA SER A 332 -33.40 13.77 -7.27
C SER A 332 -32.01 14.22 -7.73
N MET A 333 -31.30 14.96 -6.87
CA MET A 333 -29.95 15.43 -7.14
C MET A 333 -28.97 14.27 -7.27
N ASN A 334 -29.02 13.28 -6.37
CA ASN A 334 -28.14 12.11 -6.45
C ASN A 334 -28.41 11.28 -7.73
N SER A 335 -29.68 11.09 -8.10
CA SER A 335 -30.06 10.44 -9.36
C SER A 335 -29.54 11.21 -10.58
N PHE A 336 -29.68 12.54 -10.56
CA PHE A 336 -29.15 13.42 -11.61
C PHE A 336 -27.61 13.33 -11.72
N LEU A 337 -26.88 13.35 -10.61
CA LEU A 337 -25.42 13.22 -10.57
C LEU A 337 -24.93 11.85 -11.05
N GLN A 338 -25.70 10.79 -10.82
CA GLN A 338 -25.39 9.45 -11.31
C GLN A 338 -25.67 9.32 -12.81
N LYS A 339 -26.77 9.90 -13.31
CA LYS A 339 -27.16 9.85 -14.72
C LYS A 339 -26.29 10.75 -15.60
N ASN A 340 -26.01 11.97 -15.16
CA ASN A 340 -25.31 13.00 -15.91
C ASN A 340 -24.02 13.45 -15.18
N ARG A 341 -23.06 12.55 -15.08
CA ARG A 341 -21.81 12.77 -14.32
C ARG A 341 -20.94 13.93 -14.83
N PHE A 342 -20.99 14.20 -16.13
CA PHE A 342 -20.25 15.31 -16.77
C PHE A 342 -20.98 16.64 -16.69
N LEU A 343 -22.31 16.62 -16.60
CA LEU A 343 -23.13 17.82 -16.65
C LEU A 343 -22.94 18.67 -15.39
N TYR A 344 -22.83 18.04 -14.22
CA TYR A 344 -22.63 18.77 -12.97
C TYR A 344 -21.30 19.57 -12.90
N PRO A 345 -20.11 18.96 -13.15
CA PRO A 345 -18.86 19.71 -13.28
C PRO A 345 -18.94 20.85 -14.32
N GLY A 346 -19.58 20.59 -15.46
CA GLY A 346 -19.74 21.59 -16.52
C GLY A 346 -20.58 22.79 -16.09
N ILE A 347 -21.73 22.55 -15.44
CA ILE A 347 -22.61 23.62 -14.93
C ILE A 347 -21.91 24.42 -13.84
N VAL A 348 -21.24 23.76 -12.88
CA VAL A 348 -20.51 24.46 -11.81
C VAL A 348 -19.39 25.32 -12.39
N SER A 349 -18.60 24.76 -13.32
CA SER A 349 -17.53 25.50 -13.98
C SER A 349 -18.05 26.68 -14.79
N LEU A 350 -19.18 26.51 -15.49
CA LEU A 350 -19.83 27.58 -16.23
C LEU A 350 -20.26 28.68 -15.28
N LEU A 351 -20.97 28.33 -14.20
CA LEU A 351 -21.46 29.30 -13.21
C LEU A 351 -20.30 30.08 -12.57
N VAL A 352 -19.24 29.40 -12.11
CA VAL A 352 -18.07 30.07 -11.52
C VAL A 352 -17.40 30.99 -12.53
N SER A 353 -17.21 30.54 -13.78
CA SER A 353 -16.56 31.34 -14.82
C SER A 353 -17.40 32.55 -15.25
N SER A 354 -18.74 32.39 -15.31
CA SER A 354 -19.68 33.48 -15.61
C SER A 354 -19.65 34.56 -14.53
N VAL A 355 -19.61 34.19 -13.26
CA VAL A 355 -19.52 35.16 -12.15
C VAL A 355 -18.14 35.80 -12.09
N SER A 356 -17.07 35.04 -12.39
CA SER A 356 -15.71 35.55 -12.42
C SER A 356 -15.39 36.40 -13.66
N PHE A 357 -16.34 36.60 -14.56
CA PHE A 357 -16.10 37.31 -15.82
C PHE A 357 -15.69 38.77 -15.56
N PRO A 358 -14.50 39.22 -16.02
CA PRO A 358 -13.94 40.53 -15.63
C PRO A 358 -14.84 41.72 -15.95
N LEU A 359 -15.48 41.75 -17.12
CA LEU A 359 -16.42 42.84 -17.48
C LEU A 359 -17.76 42.77 -16.74
N GLY A 360 -18.08 41.63 -16.12
CA GLY A 360 -19.33 41.39 -15.40
C GLY A 360 -19.18 41.65 -13.91
N LEU A 361 -19.41 40.62 -13.09
CA LEU A 361 -19.22 40.70 -11.64
C LEU A 361 -17.74 40.59 -11.24
N GLY A 362 -16.87 40.12 -12.15
CA GLY A 362 -15.43 39.95 -11.91
C GLY A 362 -14.68 41.25 -11.61
N GLN A 363 -15.20 42.41 -12.05
CA GLN A 363 -14.63 43.73 -11.77
C GLN A 363 -14.58 44.05 -10.26
N PHE A 364 -15.50 43.49 -9.47
CA PHE A 364 -15.58 43.71 -8.02
C PHE A 364 -14.78 42.70 -7.21
N MET A 365 -14.11 41.74 -7.85
CA MET A 365 -13.49 40.61 -7.15
C MET A 365 -12.15 40.22 -7.76
N ALA A 366 -11.47 41.16 -8.43
CA ALA A 366 -10.13 40.91 -9.00
C ALA A 366 -10.10 39.61 -9.85
N GLY A 367 -11.14 39.40 -10.68
CA GLY A 367 -11.35 38.16 -11.42
C GLY A 367 -10.37 37.93 -12.59
N ASP A 368 -9.69 38.98 -13.02
CA ASP A 368 -8.67 38.99 -14.08
C ASP A 368 -7.30 38.50 -13.60
N LEU A 369 -7.04 38.50 -12.30
CA LEU A 369 -5.79 38.07 -11.69
C LEU A 369 -5.68 36.55 -11.52
N ASN A 370 -4.46 36.04 -11.60
CA ASN A 370 -4.17 34.65 -11.23
C ASN A 370 -4.25 34.46 -9.71
N THR A 371 -4.38 33.21 -9.27
CA THR A 371 -4.43 32.90 -7.83
C THR A 371 -3.16 33.31 -7.07
N HIS A 372 -1.98 33.23 -7.70
CA HIS A 372 -0.72 33.71 -7.09
C HIS A 372 -0.73 35.24 -6.97
N ASP A 373 -1.05 35.95 -8.06
CA ASP A 373 -1.12 37.42 -8.08
C ASP A 373 -2.19 37.99 -7.14
N GLN A 374 -3.33 37.30 -6.95
CA GLN A 374 -4.36 37.66 -5.98
C GLN A 374 -3.81 37.68 -4.54
N VAL A 375 -3.07 36.64 -4.15
CA VAL A 375 -2.47 36.56 -2.81
C VAL A 375 -1.37 37.58 -2.65
N TYR A 376 -0.53 37.75 -3.67
CA TYR A 376 0.52 38.77 -3.68
C TYR A 376 -0.06 40.18 -3.49
N GLY A 377 -1.14 40.52 -4.21
CA GLY A 377 -1.84 41.80 -4.06
C GLY A 377 -2.31 42.04 -2.62
N LEU A 378 -2.91 41.04 -1.98
CA LEU A 378 -3.39 41.13 -0.59
C LEU A 378 -2.26 41.38 0.42
N PHE A 379 -1.05 40.88 0.16
CA PHE A 379 0.12 41.00 1.04
C PHE A 379 0.99 42.25 0.79
N THR A 380 0.56 43.14 -0.11
CA THR A 380 1.25 44.41 -0.37
C THR A 380 1.45 45.23 0.91
N ASN A 381 2.57 45.93 1.01
CA ASN A 381 3.01 46.63 2.22
C ASN A 381 2.53 48.09 2.33
N PHE A 382 1.73 48.58 1.39
CA PHE A 382 1.16 49.93 1.41
C PHE A 382 -0.35 49.89 1.67
N THR A 383 -0.93 51.00 2.13
CA THR A 383 -2.38 51.16 2.37
C THR A 383 -3.11 51.50 1.07
N TRP A 384 -4.15 50.75 0.73
CA TRP A 384 -4.93 50.98 -0.49
C TRP A 384 -5.83 52.22 -0.42
N THR A 385 -6.16 52.65 0.79
CA THR A 385 -6.98 53.83 1.09
C THR A 385 -6.20 55.16 1.12
N LYS A 386 -4.91 55.15 0.77
CA LYS A 386 -4.05 56.34 0.77
C LYS A 386 -4.48 57.35 -0.31
N GLN A 387 -4.43 58.64 0.01
CA GLN A 387 -4.81 59.74 -0.90
C GLN A 387 -3.88 59.86 -2.12
N GLU A 388 -2.57 59.63 -1.94
CA GLU A 388 -1.57 59.66 -3.00
C GLU A 388 -0.91 58.29 -3.17
N LEU A 389 -1.31 57.59 -4.22
CA LEU A 389 -0.79 56.30 -4.63
C LEU A 389 0.21 56.49 -5.78
N GLY A 390 1.35 55.81 -5.70
CA GLY A 390 2.31 55.73 -6.80
C GLY A 390 1.73 55.01 -8.02
N VAL A 391 2.38 55.13 -9.18
CA VAL A 391 1.92 54.49 -10.42
C VAL A 391 1.84 52.96 -10.29
N GLU A 392 2.82 52.35 -9.63
CA GLU A 392 2.84 50.90 -9.37
C GLU A 392 1.77 50.48 -8.35
N GLU A 393 1.58 51.26 -7.30
CA GLU A 393 0.55 51.03 -6.28
C GLU A 393 -0.86 51.12 -6.89
N MET A 394 -1.07 52.11 -7.76
CA MET A 394 -2.33 52.31 -8.47
C MET A 394 -2.67 51.14 -9.38
N ASN A 395 -1.68 50.54 -10.06
CA ASN A 395 -1.91 49.37 -10.91
C ASN A 395 -2.47 48.18 -10.10
N ILE A 396 -1.98 47.99 -8.88
CA ILE A 396 -2.49 46.92 -8.00
C ILE A 396 -3.90 47.28 -7.53
N VAL A 397 -4.11 48.50 -7.02
CA VAL A 397 -5.41 48.95 -6.47
C VAL A 397 -6.51 48.99 -7.53
N LYS A 398 -6.17 49.20 -8.80
CA LYS A 398 -7.12 49.18 -9.93
C LYS A 398 -7.87 47.84 -10.07
N HIS A 399 -7.28 46.73 -9.64
CA HIS A 399 -7.96 45.43 -9.68
C HIS A 399 -8.92 45.20 -8.50
N TRP A 400 -8.77 45.96 -7.42
CA TRP A 400 -9.53 45.80 -6.17
C TRP A 400 -10.55 46.92 -5.93
N SER A 401 -10.47 48.00 -6.70
CA SER A 401 -11.37 49.15 -6.65
C SER A 401 -11.92 49.44 -8.04
N THR A 402 -13.08 50.07 -8.09
CA THR A 402 -13.68 50.52 -9.36
C THR A 402 -14.08 51.99 -9.21
N THR A 403 -14.25 52.72 -10.31
CA THR A 403 -14.54 54.17 -10.30
C THR A 403 -15.76 54.55 -9.43
N TYR A 404 -16.67 53.61 -9.18
CA TYR A 404 -17.91 53.82 -8.45
C TYR A 404 -18.01 53.01 -7.15
N THR A 405 -17.02 52.18 -6.81
CA THR A 405 -17.02 51.37 -5.58
C THR A 405 -15.70 51.48 -4.84
N ASP A 406 -15.80 51.61 -3.52
CA ASP A 406 -14.65 51.63 -2.63
C ASP A 406 -14.00 50.25 -2.48
N VAL A 407 -12.75 50.24 -2.04
CA VAL A 407 -11.89 49.07 -1.84
C VAL A 407 -12.54 48.01 -0.93
N PHE A 408 -13.30 48.43 0.10
CA PHE A 408 -14.01 47.52 1.00
C PHE A 408 -15.07 46.68 0.31
N ILE A 409 -15.80 47.26 -0.66
CA ILE A 409 -16.83 46.55 -1.41
C ILE A 409 -16.16 45.47 -2.28
N GLY A 410 -15.02 45.81 -2.89
CA GLY A 410 -14.22 44.85 -3.66
C GLY A 410 -13.71 43.69 -2.80
N LEU A 411 -13.13 43.99 -1.64
CA LEU A 411 -12.64 42.97 -0.70
C LEU A 411 -13.76 42.07 -0.15
N LEU A 412 -14.88 42.64 0.29
CA LEU A 412 -16.02 41.87 0.79
C LEU A 412 -16.69 41.05 -0.33
N GLY A 413 -16.78 41.59 -1.54
CA GLY A 413 -17.23 40.88 -2.73
C GLY A 413 -16.34 39.68 -3.05
N PHE A 414 -15.02 39.86 -2.99
CA PHE A 414 -14.05 38.77 -3.16
C PHE A 414 -14.15 37.70 -2.07
N VAL A 415 -14.32 38.09 -0.80
CA VAL A 415 -14.54 37.17 0.32
C VAL A 415 -15.81 36.35 0.09
N ALA A 416 -16.95 37.00 -0.21
CA ALA A 416 -18.22 36.34 -0.43
C ALA A 416 -18.16 35.36 -1.63
N PHE A 417 -17.56 35.80 -2.74
CA PHE A 417 -17.34 34.96 -3.92
C PHE A 417 -16.51 33.73 -3.58
N THR A 418 -15.31 33.93 -3.00
CA THR A 418 -14.40 32.81 -2.71
C THR A 418 -14.98 31.87 -1.65
N PHE A 419 -15.70 32.40 -0.66
CA PHE A 419 -16.37 31.61 0.38
C PHE A 419 -17.44 30.68 -0.21
N ILE A 420 -18.35 31.21 -1.03
CA ILE A 420 -19.45 30.43 -1.61
C ILE A 420 -18.93 29.45 -2.68
N PHE A 421 -18.11 29.94 -3.62
CA PHE A 421 -17.69 29.14 -4.76
C PHE A 421 -16.60 28.12 -4.41
N SER A 422 -15.81 28.31 -3.36
CA SER A 422 -14.91 27.26 -2.90
C SER A 422 -15.69 26.04 -2.37
N ILE A 423 -16.80 26.26 -1.65
CA ILE A 423 -17.67 25.17 -1.16
C ILE A 423 -18.28 24.43 -2.35
N ILE A 424 -18.88 25.15 -3.30
CA ILE A 424 -19.51 24.54 -4.48
C ILE A 424 -18.47 23.85 -5.38
N SER A 425 -17.29 24.43 -5.56
CA SER A 425 -16.24 23.84 -6.40
C SER A 425 -15.63 22.59 -5.75
N SER A 426 -15.56 22.53 -4.42
CA SER A 426 -15.02 21.38 -3.70
C SER A 426 -15.85 20.09 -3.85
N THR A 427 -17.14 20.21 -4.20
CA THR A 427 -18.04 19.06 -4.39
C THR A 427 -17.98 18.46 -5.79
N VAL A 428 -17.27 19.11 -6.71
CA VAL A 428 -17.06 18.58 -8.07
C VAL A 428 -16.19 17.32 -8.00
N PRO A 429 -16.52 16.23 -8.74
CA PRO A 429 -15.77 14.97 -8.75
C PRO A 429 -14.43 15.08 -9.53
N VAL A 430 -13.55 16.00 -9.11
CA VAL A 430 -12.20 16.23 -9.65
C VAL A 430 -11.17 16.18 -8.51
N PRO A 431 -9.88 15.94 -8.79
CA PRO A 431 -8.83 16.09 -7.79
C PRO A 431 -8.71 17.56 -7.38
N SER A 432 -8.96 17.86 -6.11
CA SER A 432 -8.98 19.24 -5.62
C SER A 432 -8.59 19.33 -4.14
N GLY A 433 -7.91 20.42 -3.78
CA GLY A 433 -7.58 20.81 -2.41
C GLY A 433 -8.37 22.04 -1.97
N ILE A 434 -8.55 22.20 -0.67
CA ILE A 434 -9.38 23.26 -0.05
C ILE A 434 -8.54 24.36 0.62
N PHE A 435 -7.23 24.13 0.81
CA PHE A 435 -6.37 25.03 1.60
C PHE A 435 -6.22 26.44 1.00
N ILE A 436 -5.82 26.57 -0.26
CA ILE A 436 -5.57 27.89 -0.89
C ILE A 436 -6.83 28.79 -0.90
N PRO A 437 -8.03 28.31 -1.25
CA PRO A 437 -9.24 29.14 -1.17
C PRO A 437 -9.52 29.68 0.23
N VAL A 438 -9.37 28.84 1.25
CA VAL A 438 -9.50 29.22 2.66
C VAL A 438 -8.43 30.25 3.05
N PHE A 439 -7.20 30.05 2.58
CA PHE A 439 -6.10 30.99 2.76
C PHE A 439 -6.41 32.37 2.17
N LYS A 440 -6.99 32.42 0.95
CA LYS A 440 -7.41 33.67 0.30
C LYS A 440 -8.54 34.38 1.04
N ILE A 441 -9.52 33.63 1.55
CA ILE A 441 -10.63 34.19 2.35
C ILE A 441 -10.06 34.86 3.61
N GLY A 442 -9.17 34.18 4.32
CA GLY A 442 -8.50 34.73 5.50
C GLY A 442 -7.65 35.96 5.18
N ALA A 443 -6.88 35.92 4.10
CA ALA A 443 -6.04 37.04 3.67
C ALA A 443 -6.87 38.29 3.35
N ALA A 444 -7.99 38.12 2.63
CA ALA A 444 -8.88 39.22 2.29
C ALA A 444 -9.64 39.77 3.50
N LEU A 445 -10.09 38.92 4.43
CA LEU A 445 -10.69 39.36 5.70
C LEU A 445 -9.69 40.14 6.56
N GLY A 446 -8.46 39.63 6.69
CA GLY A 446 -7.38 40.31 7.41
C GLY A 446 -7.04 41.66 6.76
N ARG A 447 -6.95 41.69 5.43
CA ARG A 447 -6.71 42.93 4.68
C ARG A 447 -7.81 43.96 4.91
N ALA A 448 -9.07 43.55 4.86
CA ALA A 448 -10.21 44.44 5.11
C ALA A 448 -10.16 45.06 6.51
N VAL A 449 -9.80 44.27 7.55
CA VAL A 449 -9.61 44.80 8.91
C VAL A 449 -8.42 45.74 8.99
N GLY A 450 -7.31 45.42 8.31
CA GLY A 450 -6.13 46.29 8.25
C GLY A 450 -6.40 47.64 7.58
N GLU A 451 -7.14 47.66 6.47
CA GLU A 451 -7.56 48.91 5.81
C GLU A 451 -8.55 49.70 6.68
N ALA A 452 -9.46 49.02 7.41
CA ALA A 452 -10.34 49.70 8.35
C ALA A 452 -9.55 50.36 9.50
N MET A 453 -8.51 49.68 10.00
CA MET A 453 -7.60 50.24 11.00
C MET A 453 -6.81 51.43 10.46
N ALA A 454 -6.33 51.38 9.22
CA ALA A 454 -5.66 52.50 8.57
C ALA A 454 -6.59 53.72 8.39
N LEU A 455 -7.89 53.50 8.14
CA LEU A 455 -8.88 54.59 8.08
C LEU A 455 -9.19 55.18 9.46
N TRP A 456 -9.29 54.36 10.50
CA TRP A 456 -9.54 54.84 11.86
C TRP A 456 -8.34 55.58 12.46
N PHE A 457 -7.13 55.18 12.11
CA PHE A 457 -5.88 55.79 12.58
C PHE A 457 -5.01 56.21 11.39
N PRO A 458 -5.39 57.27 10.66
CA PRO A 458 -4.72 57.69 9.42
C PRO A 458 -3.28 58.14 9.63
N ASN A 459 -2.97 58.69 10.80
CA ASN A 459 -1.62 59.07 11.16
C ASN A 459 -0.80 57.88 11.68
N GLY A 460 -1.42 56.73 11.97
CA GLY A 460 -0.78 55.60 12.65
C GLY A 460 -1.04 55.56 14.16
N VAL A 461 -0.47 54.55 14.82
CA VAL A 461 -0.56 54.39 16.28
C VAL A 461 0.67 55.05 16.92
N ARG A 462 0.48 55.73 18.05
CA ARG A 462 1.56 56.45 18.75
C ARG A 462 2.06 55.61 19.91
N TYR A 463 3.29 55.12 19.82
CA TYR A 463 3.98 54.44 20.91
C TYR A 463 5.41 54.97 21.08
N GLY A 464 5.81 55.30 22.31
CA GLY A 464 7.17 55.76 22.59
C GLY A 464 7.59 57.11 21.95
N GLY A 465 6.64 57.91 21.45
CA GLY A 465 6.92 59.23 20.85
C GLY A 465 7.17 59.21 19.34
N ILE A 466 7.28 58.03 18.72
CA ILE A 466 7.32 57.83 17.27
C ILE A 466 5.92 57.46 16.80
N ILE A 467 5.55 57.89 15.61
CA ILE A 467 4.26 57.56 14.98
C ILE A 467 4.55 56.56 13.86
N THR A 468 4.03 55.36 13.99
CA THR A 468 4.22 54.24 13.05
C THR A 468 2.95 54.06 12.21
N PRO A 469 3.05 54.12 10.87
CA PRO A 469 1.89 53.91 10.00
C PRO A 469 1.47 52.44 10.05
N ILE A 470 0.16 52.21 10.00
CA ILE A 470 -0.42 50.87 9.98
C ILE A 470 -0.16 50.24 8.60
N VAL A 471 0.32 49.00 8.59
CA VAL A 471 0.59 48.24 7.36
C VAL A 471 -0.45 47.12 7.20
N PRO A 472 -1.48 47.30 6.34
CA PRO A 472 -2.56 46.31 6.19
C PRO A 472 -2.11 44.95 5.66
N GLY A 473 -0.94 44.88 5.01
CA GLY A 473 -0.34 43.62 4.58
C GLY A 473 -0.03 42.67 5.74
N GLY A 474 0.41 43.20 6.90
CA GLY A 474 0.63 42.40 8.11
C GLY A 474 -0.68 41.77 8.60
N TYR A 475 -1.75 42.55 8.64
CA TYR A 475 -3.10 42.10 9.01
C TYR A 475 -3.64 41.02 8.06
N ALA A 476 -3.37 41.16 6.75
CA ALA A 476 -3.71 40.14 5.76
C ALA A 476 -3.00 38.81 6.04
N THR A 477 -1.71 38.82 6.37
CA THR A 477 -0.98 37.59 6.72
C THR A 477 -1.52 36.93 7.99
N VAL A 478 -1.89 37.72 9.01
CA VAL A 478 -2.53 37.24 10.24
C VAL A 478 -3.88 36.60 9.95
N GLY A 479 -4.73 37.25 9.17
CA GLY A 479 -6.03 36.69 8.78
C GLY A 479 -5.91 35.42 7.95
N ALA A 480 -4.96 35.37 7.02
CA ALA A 480 -4.70 34.19 6.18
C ALA A 480 -4.33 32.96 7.03
N ALA A 481 -3.42 33.16 8.00
CA ALA A 481 -3.00 32.12 8.92
C ALA A 481 -4.15 31.71 9.86
N ALA A 482 -4.84 32.68 10.49
CA ALA A 482 -5.87 32.42 11.49
C ALA A 482 -7.09 31.67 10.91
N PHE A 483 -7.59 32.07 9.74
CA PHE A 483 -8.74 31.43 9.12
C PHE A 483 -8.39 30.02 8.60
N SER A 484 -7.22 29.85 8.00
CA SER A 484 -6.73 28.55 7.53
C SER A 484 -6.46 27.59 8.68
N GLY A 485 -5.87 28.08 9.78
CA GLY A 485 -5.66 27.35 11.01
C GLY A 485 -6.96 26.87 11.64
N ALA A 486 -8.00 27.72 11.68
CA ALA A 486 -9.33 27.33 12.16
C ALA A 486 -10.02 26.27 11.31
N VAL A 487 -9.94 26.33 9.97
CA VAL A 487 -10.59 25.32 9.12
C VAL A 487 -9.88 23.96 9.19
N THR A 488 -8.56 23.96 9.36
CA THR A 488 -7.72 22.75 9.38
C THR A 488 -7.46 22.19 10.78
N HIS A 489 -7.72 22.96 11.84
CA HIS A 489 -7.31 22.70 13.22
C HIS A 489 -5.80 22.56 13.42
N THR A 490 -5.01 23.44 12.80
CA THR A 490 -3.54 23.36 12.86
C THR A 490 -2.88 24.69 13.19
N ILE A 491 -1.82 24.64 14.00
CA ILE A 491 -1.00 25.78 14.40
C ILE A 491 0.17 25.95 13.41
N SER A 492 0.62 24.84 12.81
CA SER A 492 1.67 24.80 11.80
C SER A 492 1.46 25.71 10.59
N VAL A 493 0.21 26.11 10.31
CA VAL A 493 -0.11 27.08 9.25
C VAL A 493 0.63 28.39 9.46
N SER A 494 0.80 28.82 10.71
CA SER A 494 1.59 30.01 11.07
C SER A 494 3.02 29.91 10.53
N VAL A 495 3.65 28.74 10.71
CA VAL A 495 5.01 28.47 10.25
C VAL A 495 5.07 28.43 8.72
N ILE A 496 4.05 27.84 8.07
CA ILE A 496 3.92 27.88 6.60
C ILE A 496 3.85 29.33 6.11
N VAL A 497 3.05 30.19 6.76
CA VAL A 497 2.94 31.61 6.38
C VAL A 497 4.27 32.32 6.53
N PHE A 498 5.02 32.11 7.62
CA PHE A 498 6.36 32.71 7.78
C PHE A 498 7.36 32.26 6.71
N GLU A 499 7.38 30.96 6.38
CA GLU A 499 8.28 30.44 5.35
C GLU A 499 7.89 30.90 3.93
N MET A 500 6.59 31.05 3.66
CA MET A 500 6.08 31.53 2.38
C MET A 500 6.28 33.04 2.19
N THR A 501 6.15 33.83 3.26
CA THR A 501 6.35 35.30 3.24
C THR A 501 7.82 35.70 3.33
N GLY A 502 8.66 34.86 3.93
CA GLY A 502 10.09 35.10 4.10
C GLY A 502 10.43 36.08 5.23
N GLN A 503 9.43 36.56 5.99
CA GLN A 503 9.62 37.47 7.12
C GLN A 503 8.95 36.92 8.39
N ILE A 504 9.66 37.01 9.51
CA ILE A 504 9.21 36.53 10.84
C ILE A 504 8.79 37.67 11.78
N THR A 505 8.67 38.89 11.27
CA THR A 505 8.41 40.10 12.08
C THR A 505 7.09 40.01 12.85
N HIS A 506 6.05 39.41 12.26
CA HIS A 506 4.72 39.29 12.84
C HIS A 506 4.49 37.93 13.55
N ILE A 507 5.54 37.31 14.09
CA ILE A 507 5.43 35.95 14.66
C ILE A 507 4.46 35.86 15.84
N VAL A 508 4.57 36.79 16.80
CA VAL A 508 3.74 36.77 18.02
C VAL A 508 2.25 37.02 17.71
N PRO A 509 1.86 38.06 16.94
CA PRO A 509 0.47 38.29 16.58
C PRO A 509 -0.17 37.12 15.83
N ILE A 510 0.55 36.55 14.85
CA ILE A 510 0.05 35.43 14.05
C ILE A 510 -0.23 34.22 14.95
N MET A 511 0.69 33.88 15.84
CA MET A 511 0.50 32.75 16.75
C MET A 511 -0.68 32.96 17.70
N ILE A 512 -0.84 34.16 18.27
CA ILE A 512 -1.97 34.48 19.17
C ILE A 512 -3.30 34.35 18.41
N ALA A 513 -3.40 34.96 17.23
CA ALA A 513 -4.62 34.92 16.42
C ALA A 513 -4.97 33.47 16.00
N VAL A 514 -3.98 32.68 15.58
CA VAL A 514 -4.17 31.28 15.18
C VAL A 514 -4.59 30.40 16.36
N LEU A 515 -3.99 30.57 17.54
CA LEU A 515 -4.36 29.82 18.75
C LEU A 515 -5.80 30.11 19.18
N ILE A 516 -6.20 31.39 19.21
CA ILE A 516 -7.57 31.81 19.55
C ILE A 516 -8.56 31.25 18.51
N SER A 517 -8.24 31.41 17.22
CA SER A 517 -9.06 30.93 16.11
C SER A 517 -9.27 29.41 16.17
N ASN A 518 -8.20 28.65 16.43
CA ASN A 518 -8.24 27.20 16.55
C ASN A 518 -9.01 26.75 17.81
N ALA A 519 -8.84 27.43 18.95
CA ALA A 519 -9.58 27.12 20.16
C ALA A 519 -11.10 27.28 19.95
N ILE A 520 -11.54 28.36 19.30
CA ILE A 520 -12.95 28.58 18.97
C ILE A 520 -13.45 27.53 17.97
N ALA A 521 -12.67 27.22 16.93
CA ALA A 521 -13.04 26.24 15.93
C ALA A 521 -13.21 24.84 16.50
N ALA A 522 -12.25 24.40 17.33
CA ALA A 522 -12.27 23.10 17.98
C ALA A 522 -13.46 22.91 18.94
N LEU A 523 -13.96 23.99 19.56
CA LEU A 523 -15.15 23.95 20.40
C LEU A 523 -16.45 23.82 19.60
N LEU A 524 -16.51 24.40 18.40
CA LEU A 524 -17.75 24.51 17.62
C LEU A 524 -17.93 23.39 16.60
N GLN A 525 -16.88 23.00 15.87
CA GLN A 525 -16.98 22.08 14.73
C GLN A 525 -15.76 21.15 14.65
N PRO A 526 -15.86 19.96 14.04
CA PRO A 526 -14.69 19.15 13.70
C PRO A 526 -13.89 19.79 12.56
N SER A 527 -12.63 19.38 12.38
CA SER A 527 -11.80 19.85 11.27
C SER A 527 -12.44 19.51 9.91
N ILE A 528 -12.08 20.26 8.85
CA ILE A 528 -12.58 19.99 7.50
C ILE A 528 -12.24 18.56 7.04
N TYR A 529 -11.05 18.07 7.36
CA TYR A 529 -10.61 16.73 6.96
C TYR A 529 -11.38 15.66 7.70
N ASP A 530 -11.59 15.81 9.01
CA ASP A 530 -12.38 14.86 9.80
C ASP A 530 -13.85 14.87 9.39
N SER A 531 -14.40 16.04 9.08
CA SER A 531 -15.75 16.16 8.53
C SER A 531 -15.88 15.39 7.20
N ILE A 532 -14.87 15.45 6.31
CA ILE A 532 -14.87 14.67 5.06
C ILE A 532 -14.77 13.17 5.33
N ILE A 533 -13.94 12.74 6.30
CA ILE A 533 -13.83 11.33 6.72
C ILE A 533 -15.19 10.79 7.17
N LEU A 534 -15.89 11.53 8.04
CA LEU A 534 -17.21 11.17 8.55
C LEU A 534 -18.24 11.07 7.41
N ILE A 535 -18.27 12.05 6.50
CA ILE A 535 -19.16 12.04 5.34
C ILE A 535 -18.85 10.85 4.41
N LYS A 536 -17.57 10.54 4.16
CA LYS A 536 -17.15 9.39 3.34
C LYS A 536 -17.35 8.04 4.05
N LYS A 537 -17.65 8.03 5.35
CA LYS A 537 -17.76 6.84 6.20
C LYS A 537 -16.52 5.95 6.13
N LEU A 538 -15.33 6.56 6.00
CA LEU A 538 -14.09 5.80 5.99
C LEU A 538 -13.90 5.08 7.35
N PRO A 539 -13.26 3.90 7.37
CA PRO A 539 -12.92 3.18 8.61
C PRO A 539 -11.88 3.98 9.42
N TYR A 540 -12.37 4.93 10.20
CA TYR A 540 -11.61 5.83 11.07
C TYR A 540 -12.20 5.73 12.47
N LEU A 541 -11.34 5.63 13.49
CA LEU A 541 -11.75 5.77 14.88
C LEU A 541 -11.98 7.25 15.18
N PRO A 542 -13.22 7.71 15.41
CA PRO A 542 -13.45 9.10 15.79
C PRO A 542 -12.81 9.38 17.15
N ASP A 543 -12.35 10.61 17.35
CA ASP A 543 -11.83 11.02 18.64
C ASP A 543 -12.98 11.06 19.66
N LEU A 544 -12.66 10.70 20.90
CA LEU A 544 -13.63 10.63 21.99
C LEU A 544 -13.93 12.05 22.47
N LEU A 545 -15.21 12.45 22.44
CA LEU A 545 -15.62 13.73 23.01
C LEU A 545 -15.59 13.61 24.54
N PRO A 546 -14.77 14.40 25.26
CA PRO A 546 -14.62 14.27 26.71
C PRO A 546 -15.88 14.61 27.50
N SER A 547 -16.91 15.19 26.86
CA SER A 547 -18.11 15.71 27.51
C SER A 547 -19.21 14.68 27.82
N SER A 548 -19.10 13.42 27.37
CA SER A 548 -20.13 12.39 27.65
C SER A 548 -19.72 11.52 28.84
N SER A 549 -20.32 11.75 30.00
CA SER A 549 -20.06 11.02 31.25
C SER A 549 -20.30 9.50 31.15
N GLY A 550 -21.20 9.07 30.26
CA GLY A 550 -21.52 7.66 30.05
C GLY A 550 -20.39 6.83 29.44
N MET A 551 -19.39 7.46 28.81
CA MET A 551 -18.30 6.76 28.13
C MET A 551 -17.33 6.05 29.09
N TYR A 552 -17.25 6.49 30.34
CA TYR A 552 -16.46 5.85 31.38
C TYR A 552 -17.07 4.53 31.88
N ASN A 553 -18.37 4.34 31.63
CA ASN A 553 -19.14 3.17 32.07
C ASN A 553 -19.28 2.09 30.98
N VAL A 554 -18.67 2.28 29.80
CA VAL A 554 -18.64 1.26 28.74
C VAL A 554 -17.34 0.46 28.85
N TYR A 555 -17.47 -0.86 29.01
CA TYR A 555 -16.36 -1.78 29.16
C TYR A 555 -16.19 -2.69 27.94
N VAL A 556 -15.05 -3.38 27.84
CA VAL A 556 -14.77 -4.27 26.71
C VAL A 556 -15.79 -5.39 26.57
N GLU A 557 -16.28 -5.88 27.71
CA GLU A 557 -17.30 -6.92 27.77
C GLU A 557 -18.59 -6.57 27.01
N ASP A 558 -18.92 -5.28 26.89
CA ASP A 558 -20.16 -4.83 26.24
C ASP A 558 -20.11 -4.91 24.71
N PHE A 559 -18.92 -4.87 24.11
CA PHE A 559 -18.76 -4.78 22.66
C PHE A 559 -17.80 -5.81 22.06
N MET A 560 -17.17 -6.67 22.87
CA MET A 560 -16.30 -7.73 22.36
C MET A 560 -17.07 -8.83 21.64
N VAL A 561 -16.42 -9.46 20.65
CA VAL A 561 -16.98 -10.63 19.96
C VAL A 561 -16.59 -11.88 20.73
N HIS A 562 -17.58 -12.56 21.32
CA HIS A 562 -17.39 -13.81 22.05
C HIS A 562 -17.19 -15.04 21.14
N ASP A 563 -17.72 -15.04 19.91
CA ASP A 563 -17.54 -16.15 18.97
C ASP A 563 -16.16 -16.09 18.30
N VAL A 564 -15.12 -16.44 19.05
CA VAL A 564 -13.74 -16.47 18.56
C VAL A 564 -13.42 -17.85 18.01
N LYS A 565 -12.98 -17.91 16.74
CA LYS A 565 -12.45 -19.14 16.15
C LYS A 565 -10.97 -19.28 16.51
N TYR A 566 -10.59 -20.40 17.10
CA TYR A 566 -9.24 -20.66 17.60
C TYR A 566 -8.65 -21.95 17.02
N ILE A 567 -7.34 -22.09 17.17
CA ILE A 567 -6.56 -23.28 16.81
C ILE A 567 -5.86 -23.75 18.09
N TRP A 568 -5.72 -25.06 18.31
CA TRP A 568 -5.06 -25.61 19.49
C TRP A 568 -3.88 -26.52 19.15
N HIS A 569 -3.02 -26.81 20.13
CA HIS A 569 -1.95 -27.80 19.97
C HIS A 569 -2.53 -29.21 19.79
N GLY A 570 -2.09 -29.94 18.75
CA GLY A 570 -2.62 -31.27 18.43
C GLY A 570 -3.87 -31.27 17.53
N ILE A 571 -4.23 -30.14 16.92
CA ILE A 571 -5.27 -30.11 15.87
C ILE A 571 -4.85 -30.98 14.67
N THR A 572 -5.80 -31.69 14.05
CA THR A 572 -5.53 -32.45 12.82
C THR A 572 -5.50 -31.54 11.59
N TYR A 573 -4.75 -31.95 10.55
CA TYR A 573 -4.71 -31.22 9.28
C TYR A 573 -6.09 -31.09 8.62
N GLN A 574 -6.96 -32.10 8.79
CA GLN A 574 -8.34 -32.08 8.31
C GLN A 574 -9.17 -30.98 8.97
N THR A 575 -9.22 -30.97 10.31
CA THR A 575 -9.98 -29.94 11.03
C THR A 575 -9.43 -28.56 10.75
N LEU A 576 -8.10 -28.39 10.69
CA LEU A 576 -7.48 -27.11 10.34
C LEU A 576 -7.90 -26.64 8.94
N LYS A 577 -7.90 -27.53 7.94
CA LYS A 577 -8.34 -27.20 6.58
C LYS A 577 -9.81 -26.80 6.54
N ASP A 578 -10.65 -27.45 7.32
CA ASP A 578 -12.08 -27.17 7.35
C ASP A 578 -12.37 -25.83 8.07
N ILE A 579 -11.70 -25.53 9.18
CA ILE A 579 -11.71 -24.19 9.83
C ILE A 579 -11.30 -23.10 8.84
N LEU A 580 -10.23 -23.35 8.06
CA LEU A 580 -9.76 -22.41 7.05
C LEU A 580 -10.75 -22.24 5.89
N LYS A 581 -11.49 -23.28 5.49
CA LYS A 581 -12.50 -23.21 4.42
C LYS A 581 -13.76 -22.47 4.85
N GLU A 582 -14.22 -22.72 6.08
CA GLU A 582 -15.38 -22.06 6.67
C GLU A 582 -15.09 -20.57 6.88
N ASN A 583 -13.92 -20.24 7.42
CA ASN A 583 -13.56 -18.89 7.82
C ASN A 583 -12.65 -18.18 6.81
N ARG A 584 -13.14 -17.98 5.58
CA ARG A 584 -12.35 -17.35 4.49
C ARG A 584 -11.97 -15.89 4.74
N LYS A 585 -12.69 -15.19 5.62
CA LYS A 585 -12.53 -13.75 5.88
C LYS A 585 -11.43 -13.44 6.91
N LEU A 586 -11.09 -14.38 7.79
CA LEU A 586 -10.12 -14.17 8.86
C LEU A 586 -8.68 -14.19 8.32
N ARG A 587 -7.87 -13.21 8.74
CA ARG A 587 -6.46 -13.07 8.32
C ARG A 587 -5.48 -13.83 9.19
N GLY A 588 -5.84 -14.07 10.45
CA GLY A 588 -5.07 -14.82 11.43
C GLY A 588 -6.00 -15.49 12.42
N PHE A 589 -5.47 -16.45 13.17
CA PHE A 589 -6.19 -17.21 14.17
C PHE A 589 -5.39 -17.22 15.47
N PRO A 590 -6.05 -17.07 16.64
CA PRO A 590 -5.41 -17.30 17.92
C PRO A 590 -5.04 -18.77 18.08
N LEU A 591 -3.83 -19.01 18.58
CA LEU A 591 -3.36 -20.31 19.02
C LEU A 591 -3.61 -20.42 20.53
N VAL A 592 -4.37 -21.42 20.93
CA VAL A 592 -4.61 -21.78 22.33
C VAL A 592 -3.87 -23.07 22.68
N ASP A 593 -3.62 -23.30 23.96
CA ASP A 593 -3.00 -24.54 24.43
C ASP A 593 -3.93 -25.74 24.22
N ASN A 594 -5.03 -25.76 24.96
CA ASN A 594 -6.06 -26.81 24.89
C ASN A 594 -7.46 -26.20 24.77
N PRO A 595 -8.41 -26.88 24.08
CA PRO A 595 -9.78 -26.40 23.91
C PRO A 595 -10.53 -26.22 25.24
N ASP A 596 -10.20 -27.02 26.27
CA ASP A 596 -10.82 -26.90 27.59
C ASP A 596 -10.23 -25.76 28.41
N SER A 597 -8.92 -25.52 28.26
CA SER A 597 -8.19 -24.48 29.01
C SER A 597 -8.40 -23.08 28.43
N MET A 598 -8.59 -22.99 27.11
CA MET A 598 -8.66 -21.75 26.33
C MET A 598 -7.51 -20.77 26.56
N ILE A 599 -6.35 -21.21 27.06
CA ILE A 599 -5.23 -20.31 27.34
C ILE A 599 -4.61 -19.83 26.02
N LEU A 600 -4.53 -18.51 25.84
CA LEU A 600 -3.96 -17.90 24.63
C LEU A 600 -2.43 -17.95 24.65
N LEU A 601 -1.83 -18.61 23.66
CA LEU A 601 -0.38 -18.69 23.49
C LEU A 601 0.15 -17.65 22.50
N GLY A 602 -0.64 -17.31 21.47
CA GLY A 602 -0.26 -16.35 20.45
C GLY A 602 -1.23 -16.34 19.28
N SER A 603 -0.77 -15.91 18.12
CA SER A 603 -1.55 -15.94 16.89
C SER A 603 -0.71 -16.40 15.70
N ILE A 604 -1.37 -17.05 14.74
CA ILE A 604 -0.73 -17.51 13.50
C ILE A 604 -1.48 -16.93 12.31
N GLN A 605 -0.72 -16.41 11.34
CA GLN A 605 -1.30 -15.88 10.12
C GLN A 605 -1.87 -16.99 9.23
N ARG A 606 -3.00 -16.72 8.59
CA ARG A 606 -3.66 -17.66 7.67
C ARG A 606 -2.73 -18.14 6.56
N LEU A 607 -1.92 -17.24 6.02
CA LEU A 607 -0.98 -17.56 4.93
C LEU A 607 0.06 -18.59 5.37
N GLU A 608 0.51 -18.55 6.62
CA GLU A 608 1.46 -19.53 7.16
C GLU A 608 0.81 -20.89 7.36
N LEU A 609 -0.42 -20.92 7.87
CA LEU A 609 -1.19 -22.16 8.00
C LEU A 609 -1.43 -22.83 6.62
N ILE A 610 -1.75 -22.02 5.60
CA ILE A 610 -1.90 -22.51 4.22
C ILE A 610 -0.57 -23.07 3.70
N LYS A 611 0.54 -22.35 3.90
CA LYS A 611 1.87 -22.83 3.52
C LYS A 611 2.26 -24.11 4.25
N LEU A 612 1.85 -24.26 5.51
CA LEU A 612 2.10 -25.46 6.31
C LEU A 612 1.36 -26.66 5.69
N ILE A 613 0.07 -26.52 5.40
CA ILE A 613 -0.73 -27.55 4.71
C ILE A 613 -0.15 -27.86 3.33
N GLU A 614 0.21 -26.83 2.55
CA GLU A 614 0.78 -27.00 1.21
C GLU A 614 2.17 -27.66 1.26
N LYS A 615 2.97 -27.40 2.29
CA LYS A 615 4.27 -28.07 2.47
C LYS A 615 4.10 -29.54 2.85
N HIS A 616 3.05 -29.88 3.60
CA HIS A 616 2.79 -31.25 4.04
C HIS A 616 2.12 -32.09 2.95
N ILE A 617 1.14 -31.53 2.22
CA ILE A 617 0.28 -32.27 1.28
C ILE A 617 0.49 -31.84 -0.18
N GLY A 618 1.21 -30.75 -0.41
CA GLY A 618 1.40 -30.20 -1.74
C GLY A 618 2.14 -31.13 -2.67
N ARG A 619 2.11 -30.73 -3.95
CA ARG A 619 2.61 -31.54 -5.07
C ARG A 619 4.05 -32.01 -4.87
N GLU A 620 4.90 -31.18 -4.32
CA GLU A 620 6.32 -31.51 -4.11
C GLU A 620 6.48 -32.67 -3.13
N ARG A 621 5.71 -32.67 -2.04
CA ARG A 621 5.72 -33.76 -1.06
C ARG A 621 5.15 -35.05 -1.64
N ARG A 622 4.05 -34.94 -2.39
CA ARG A 622 3.47 -36.07 -3.13
C ARG A 622 4.45 -36.73 -4.08
N LEU A 623 5.20 -35.94 -4.85
CA LEU A 623 6.20 -36.45 -5.78
C LEU A 623 7.34 -37.17 -5.05
N GLN A 624 7.78 -36.66 -3.89
CA GLN A 624 8.78 -37.33 -3.06
C GLN A 624 8.29 -38.68 -2.54
N VAL A 625 7.04 -38.75 -2.07
CA VAL A 625 6.44 -40.00 -1.60
C VAL A 625 6.26 -41.00 -2.73
N ALA A 626 5.73 -40.56 -3.89
CA ALA A 626 5.59 -41.40 -5.08
C ALA A 626 6.94 -41.96 -5.53
N GLN A 627 8.01 -41.15 -5.54
CA GLN A 627 9.38 -41.60 -5.84
C GLN A 627 9.86 -42.65 -4.84
N LYS A 628 9.55 -42.48 -3.55
CA LYS A 628 9.92 -43.44 -2.52
C LYS A 628 9.18 -44.77 -2.69
N TRP A 629 7.88 -44.73 -2.94
CA TRP A 629 7.07 -45.93 -3.22
C TRP A 629 7.54 -46.66 -4.48
N HIS A 630 7.90 -45.92 -5.54
CA HIS A 630 8.47 -46.52 -6.74
C HIS A 630 9.78 -47.24 -6.44
N LYS A 631 10.67 -46.61 -5.66
CA LYS A 631 11.94 -47.24 -5.26
C LYS A 631 11.72 -48.49 -4.41
N GLU A 632 10.82 -48.42 -3.43
CA GLU A 632 10.47 -49.57 -2.57
C GLU A 632 9.78 -50.71 -3.36
N ALA A 633 8.99 -50.38 -4.39
CA ALA A 633 8.37 -51.37 -5.26
C ALA A 633 9.41 -52.04 -6.18
N GLU A 634 10.38 -51.28 -6.70
CA GLU A 634 11.50 -51.83 -7.48
C GLU A 634 12.39 -52.74 -6.63
N GLU A 635 12.69 -52.34 -5.39
CA GLU A 635 13.45 -53.16 -4.44
C GLU A 635 12.70 -54.47 -4.11
N ARG A 636 11.40 -54.40 -3.80
CA ARG A 636 10.57 -55.60 -3.55
C ARG A 636 10.49 -56.51 -4.77
N ALA A 637 10.33 -55.96 -5.98
CA ALA A 637 10.30 -56.76 -7.20
C ALA A 637 11.64 -57.47 -7.45
N ARG A 638 12.78 -56.82 -7.14
CA ARG A 638 14.10 -57.46 -7.19
C ARG A 638 14.24 -58.57 -6.15
N GLU A 639 13.81 -58.34 -4.91
CA GLU A 639 13.83 -59.36 -3.86
C GLU A 639 12.96 -60.58 -4.20
N GLU A 640 11.77 -60.35 -4.77
CA GLU A 640 10.89 -61.42 -5.24
C GLU A 640 11.50 -62.18 -6.43
N MET A 641 12.11 -61.48 -7.39
CA MET A 641 12.81 -62.11 -8.50
C MET A 641 13.99 -62.96 -8.03
N GLU A 642 14.77 -62.47 -7.05
CA GLU A 642 15.84 -63.24 -6.42
C GLU A 642 15.32 -64.44 -5.63
N ARG A 643 14.17 -64.33 -4.95
CA ARG A 643 13.52 -65.48 -4.29
C ARG A 643 13.05 -66.51 -5.32
N GLN A 644 12.42 -66.08 -6.40
CA GLN A 644 11.97 -66.96 -7.48
C GLN A 644 13.14 -67.66 -8.18
N LEU A 645 14.26 -66.97 -8.38
CA LEU A 645 15.51 -67.58 -8.87
C LEU A 645 16.04 -68.64 -7.89
N ARG A 646 16.08 -68.35 -6.59
CA ARG A 646 16.48 -69.32 -5.56
C ARG A 646 15.55 -70.53 -5.48
N ASP A 647 14.25 -70.34 -5.66
CA ASP A 647 13.27 -71.43 -5.68
C ASP A 647 13.30 -72.23 -7.00
N GLN A 648 13.64 -71.60 -8.13
CA GLN A 648 13.94 -72.30 -9.38
C GLN A 648 15.22 -73.13 -9.29
N GLU A 649 16.27 -72.65 -8.62
CA GLU A 649 17.48 -73.44 -8.34
C GLU A 649 17.19 -74.64 -7.44
N ARG A 650 16.23 -74.52 -6.50
CA ARG A 650 15.80 -75.64 -5.64
C ARG A 650 14.96 -76.68 -6.37
N THR A 651 14.21 -76.30 -7.41
CA THR A 651 13.35 -77.20 -8.20
C THR A 651 14.06 -77.87 -9.38
N ARG A 652 15.25 -77.38 -9.78
CA ARG A 652 16.14 -78.06 -10.74
C ARG A 652 17.14 -78.99 -10.04
N ARG A 653 16.67 -80.11 -9.50
CA ARG A 653 17.49 -81.32 -9.34
C ARG A 653 16.85 -82.47 -10.11
N PRO A 654 17.35 -82.82 -11.31
CA PRO A 654 17.04 -84.11 -11.90
C PRO A 654 17.96 -85.19 -11.31
N SER A 655 17.41 -86.39 -11.17
CA SER A 655 18.12 -87.62 -10.85
C SER A 655 19.01 -88.05 -12.02
N ARG A 656 20.27 -88.34 -11.70
CA ARG A 656 21.14 -89.39 -12.26
C ARG A 656 21.10 -89.62 -13.79
N PHE A 657 22.24 -89.31 -14.41
CA PHE A 657 22.67 -89.54 -15.80
C PHE A 657 22.06 -88.62 -16.87
N GLU A 658 22.71 -87.47 -17.08
CA GLU A 658 22.75 -86.80 -18.37
C GLU A 658 24.13 -86.15 -18.55
N VAL A 659 24.78 -86.46 -19.66
CA VAL A 659 26.14 -86.00 -20.03
C VAL A 659 26.00 -84.65 -20.72
N ILE A 660 26.58 -83.60 -20.13
CA ILE A 660 26.64 -82.27 -20.75
C ILE A 660 27.84 -82.26 -21.73
N PRO A 661 27.68 -81.83 -23.00
CA PRO A 661 28.80 -81.67 -23.92
C PRO A 661 29.74 -80.56 -23.44
N ALA A 662 31.05 -80.79 -23.57
CA ALA A 662 32.07 -79.81 -23.24
C ALA A 662 31.82 -78.48 -24.01
N PRO A 663 31.89 -77.31 -23.35
CA PRO A 663 31.79 -76.04 -24.06
C PRO A 663 33.03 -75.81 -24.93
N ASP A 664 32.79 -75.53 -26.21
CA ASP A 664 33.78 -75.21 -27.25
C ASP A 664 34.73 -74.09 -26.80
N ILE A 665 36.03 -74.41 -26.76
CA ILE A 665 37.15 -73.55 -26.35
C ILE A 665 37.40 -72.38 -27.35
N LEU A 666 36.64 -72.27 -28.44
CA LEU A 666 36.89 -71.31 -29.52
C LEU A 666 36.12 -69.96 -29.43
N LYS A 667 35.39 -69.68 -28.35
CA LYS A 667 34.73 -68.35 -28.15
C LYS A 667 35.30 -67.48 -27.03
N MET A 668 36.14 -67.99 -26.14
CA MET A 668 36.87 -67.15 -25.15
C MET A 668 38.18 -66.57 -25.70
N GLN A 669 38.69 -67.08 -26.82
CA GLN A 669 39.98 -66.66 -27.40
C GLN A 669 39.87 -65.52 -28.43
N ARG A 670 38.67 -64.96 -28.67
CA ARG A 670 38.48 -63.81 -29.58
C ARG A 670 38.26 -62.46 -28.91
N GLN A 671 38.22 -62.42 -27.58
CA GLN A 671 38.20 -61.15 -26.80
C GLN A 671 39.48 -60.91 -26.00
N SER A 672 40.44 -61.84 -26.03
CA SER A 672 41.71 -61.73 -25.30
C SER A 672 42.94 -61.53 -26.20
N VAL A 673 42.76 -61.22 -27.49
CA VAL A 673 43.87 -61.04 -28.46
C VAL A 673 43.77 -59.71 -29.20
N ASN A 674 43.46 -58.63 -28.47
CA ASN A 674 43.74 -57.27 -28.95
C ASN A 674 44.40 -56.35 -27.90
N ASP A 675 44.70 -56.85 -26.71
CA ASP A 675 45.50 -56.12 -25.72
C ASP A 675 46.79 -56.88 -25.39
N LEU A 676 47.65 -57.04 -26.40
CA LEU A 676 49.05 -57.39 -26.19
C LEU A 676 49.92 -56.70 -27.25
N THR A 677 50.24 -55.41 -27.03
CA THR A 677 51.52 -54.84 -27.46
C THR A 677 52.08 -53.88 -26.40
N MET A 678 53.18 -54.35 -25.81
CA MET A 678 54.39 -53.63 -25.41
C MET A 678 54.38 -52.64 -24.22
N SER A 679 54.92 -53.19 -23.13
CA SER A 679 55.59 -52.59 -21.95
C SER A 679 56.86 -51.77 -22.34
N PRO A 680 57.54 -51.02 -21.43
CA PRO A 680 58.48 -51.72 -20.53
C PRO A 680 58.81 -51.09 -19.14
N ASN A 681 59.05 -51.99 -18.19
CA ASN A 681 60.19 -52.11 -17.25
C ASN A 681 60.41 -51.28 -15.96
N ASN A 682 60.88 -52.10 -14.98
CA ASN A 682 61.75 -51.91 -13.78
C ASN A 682 61.05 -51.42 -12.49
N GLY A 683 61.05 -52.11 -11.33
CA GLY A 683 61.99 -53.05 -10.65
C GLY A 683 62.42 -52.38 -9.31
N ALA A 684 62.54 -52.97 -8.10
CA ALA A 684 62.63 -54.35 -7.61
C ALA A 684 62.45 -54.43 -6.05
N ALA A 685 61.92 -55.56 -5.53
CA ALA A 685 62.33 -56.42 -4.39
C ALA A 685 62.43 -55.92 -2.89
N PRO A 686 62.61 -56.80 -1.85
CA PRO A 686 61.75 -57.96 -1.42
C PRO A 686 61.66 -58.24 0.14
N ASP A 687 60.93 -59.33 0.52
CA ASP A 687 61.01 -60.30 1.68
C ASP A 687 60.55 -59.92 3.14
N HIS A 688 59.97 -60.77 4.03
CA HIS A 688 60.06 -62.24 4.31
C HIS A 688 59.00 -62.78 5.36
N HIS A 689 58.72 -64.11 5.38
CA HIS A 689 58.47 -65.06 6.53
C HIS A 689 57.21 -64.98 7.47
N THR A 690 56.55 -66.02 8.06
CA THR A 690 56.40 -67.51 7.94
C THR A 690 55.31 -68.07 8.92
N TYR A 691 54.89 -69.34 8.72
CA TYR A 691 54.39 -70.41 9.65
C TYR A 691 52.89 -70.59 10.07
N HIS A 692 52.30 -71.65 9.47
CA HIS A 692 51.63 -72.88 9.99
C HIS A 692 50.46 -72.91 11.02
N SER A 693 49.58 -73.87 10.73
CA SER A 693 48.26 -74.32 11.25
C SER A 693 48.34 -75.36 12.40
N PRO A 694 47.29 -76.13 12.85
CA PRO A 694 45.80 -76.10 12.68
C PRO A 694 44.98 -76.42 13.99
N VAL A 695 43.63 -76.56 13.90
CA VAL A 695 42.76 -77.67 14.43
C VAL A 695 41.34 -77.26 14.93
N PHE A 696 40.32 -77.98 14.40
CA PHE A 696 38.94 -78.36 14.83
C PHE A 696 38.06 -77.58 15.83
N GLY A 697 36.75 -77.50 15.51
CA GLY A 697 35.68 -78.02 16.40
C GLY A 697 34.60 -77.07 16.97
N SER A 698 33.42 -77.05 16.31
CA SER A 698 32.03 -76.95 16.83
C SER A 698 31.53 -75.86 17.82
N GLN A 699 30.63 -75.01 17.30
CA GLN A 699 29.30 -74.57 17.85
C GLN A 699 29.26 -73.64 19.10
N PRO A 700 28.14 -72.93 19.41
CA PRO A 700 27.45 -71.90 18.61
C PRO A 700 26.97 -70.65 19.41
N LYS A 701 26.45 -69.65 18.67
CA LYS A 701 25.45 -68.60 18.99
C LYS A 701 25.31 -68.07 20.43
N LYS A 702 25.34 -66.73 20.58
CA LYS A 702 24.17 -65.90 20.99
C LYS A 702 24.44 -64.38 20.95
N SER A 703 23.46 -63.69 20.35
CA SER A 703 22.81 -62.42 20.71
C SER A 703 23.57 -61.21 21.30
N ILE A 704 23.28 -60.07 20.66
CA ILE A 704 22.83 -58.78 21.24
C ILE A 704 23.89 -57.80 21.78
N LEU A 705 23.66 -56.54 21.33
CA LEU A 705 24.02 -55.23 21.89
C LEU A 705 25.21 -54.47 21.31
N LYS A 706 24.89 -53.21 20.94
CA LYS A 706 25.73 -52.04 20.60
C LYS A 706 27.03 -52.01 21.43
N LYS A 707 28.15 -51.42 21.00
CA LYS A 707 28.35 -50.04 20.53
C LYS A 707 29.86 -49.84 20.26
N THR A 708 30.20 -48.77 19.54
CA THR A 708 31.54 -48.15 19.40
C THR A 708 32.50 -48.84 18.41
N ASN A 709 33.39 -48.17 17.66
CA ASN A 709 33.95 -46.84 17.88
C ASN A 709 34.55 -46.26 16.58
N SER A 710 34.47 -44.93 16.50
CA SER A 710 35.46 -43.97 15.98
C SER A 710 36.26 -44.29 14.71
N PHE A 711 36.12 -43.42 13.70
CA PHE A 711 37.30 -42.94 12.97
C PHE A 711 37.46 -41.43 13.12
N THR A 712 38.61 -41.08 13.68
CA THR A 712 39.17 -39.76 13.91
C THR A 712 39.59 -39.11 12.60
N LEU A 713 39.01 -37.96 12.27
CA LEU A 713 39.59 -36.99 11.35
C LEU A 713 40.58 -36.13 12.14
N LYS A 714 41.87 -36.19 11.80
CA LYS A 714 42.85 -35.19 12.19
C LYS A 714 43.36 -34.47 10.95
N GLY A 715 43.21 -33.15 10.98
CA GLY A 715 44.06 -32.21 10.24
C GLY A 715 43.38 -31.53 9.05
N PHE A 716 42.50 -30.56 9.30
CA PHE A 716 42.40 -29.34 8.46
C PHE A 716 41.75 -28.21 9.28
N SER A 717 42.49 -27.13 9.48
CA SER A 717 42.04 -25.90 10.15
C SER A 717 41.23 -25.02 9.16
N PRO A 718 40.38 -24.10 9.66
CA PRO A 718 39.13 -23.74 8.98
C PRO A 718 39.19 -22.34 8.38
N LEU A 719 39.06 -22.21 7.04
CA LEU A 719 38.70 -20.92 6.44
C LEU A 719 38.25 -20.99 4.97
N VAL A 720 37.25 -21.82 4.60
CA VAL A 720 36.57 -21.69 3.29
C VAL A 720 35.10 -22.12 3.38
N SER A 721 34.20 -21.30 2.80
CA SER A 721 32.74 -21.45 2.77
C SER A 721 32.25 -22.74 2.06
N PRO A 722 31.15 -23.40 2.52
CA PRO A 722 30.65 -24.69 2.02
C PRO A 722 30.27 -24.72 0.53
N VAL A 723 30.01 -23.55 -0.06
CA VAL A 723 29.53 -23.43 -1.45
C VAL A 723 30.63 -23.72 -2.46
N ARG A 724 31.91 -23.52 -2.11
CA ARG A 724 33.05 -23.78 -3.01
C ARG A 724 33.36 -25.27 -3.14
N LEU A 725 33.12 -26.07 -2.10
CA LEU A 725 33.40 -27.52 -2.10
C LEU A 725 32.47 -28.28 -3.05
N ILE A 726 31.19 -27.92 -3.06
CA ILE A 726 30.18 -28.51 -3.96
C ILE A 726 30.48 -28.10 -5.41
N ARG A 727 30.95 -26.87 -5.63
CA ARG A 727 31.29 -26.37 -6.97
C ARG A 727 32.51 -27.06 -7.56
N LEU A 728 33.56 -27.28 -6.74
CA LEU A 728 34.75 -28.03 -7.15
C LEU A 728 34.46 -29.50 -7.43
N ALA A 729 33.56 -30.13 -6.66
CA ALA A 729 33.10 -31.49 -6.91
C ALA A 729 32.33 -31.60 -8.24
N PHE A 730 31.48 -30.61 -8.55
CA PHE A 730 30.74 -30.57 -9.83
C PHE A 730 31.63 -30.26 -11.04
N GLU A 731 32.64 -29.42 -10.87
CA GLU A 731 33.58 -29.04 -11.93
C GLU A 731 34.53 -30.19 -12.31
N ALA A 732 34.91 -31.03 -11.34
CA ALA A 732 35.65 -32.27 -11.57
C ALA A 732 34.84 -33.33 -12.33
N ILE A 733 33.52 -33.38 -12.12
CA ILE A 733 32.61 -34.29 -12.82
C ILE A 733 32.40 -33.84 -14.28
N PHE A 734 32.23 -32.53 -14.52
CA PHE A 734 32.02 -31.98 -15.86
C PHE A 734 33.28 -31.98 -16.75
N ARG A 735 34.49 -31.83 -16.17
CA ARG A 735 35.73 -31.96 -16.93
C ARG A 735 35.99 -33.38 -17.43
N LYS A 736 35.49 -34.41 -16.72
CA LYS A 736 35.61 -35.82 -17.14
C LYS A 736 34.60 -36.24 -18.20
N SER A 737 33.50 -35.51 -18.39
CA SER A 737 32.52 -35.78 -19.45
C SER A 737 32.85 -35.11 -20.78
N ALA A 738 33.82 -34.19 -20.82
CA ALA A 738 34.21 -33.43 -22.01
C ALA A 738 35.36 -34.07 -22.81
N THR A 739 35.78 -35.29 -22.48
CA THR A 739 36.88 -36.02 -23.13
C THR A 739 36.46 -37.38 -23.69
N LEU A 740 35.22 -37.50 -24.18
CA LEU A 740 34.81 -38.63 -25.02
C LEU A 740 34.64 -38.14 -26.45
N GLN A 741 35.26 -38.88 -27.36
CA GLN A 741 35.60 -38.51 -28.73
C GLN A 741 34.52 -39.03 -29.68
N ASP A 742 34.04 -38.16 -30.58
CA ASP A 742 33.08 -38.50 -31.64
C ASP A 742 33.74 -39.37 -32.72
N VAL A 743 33.01 -40.35 -33.26
CA VAL A 743 33.38 -41.13 -34.46
C VAL A 743 32.36 -40.81 -35.54
N ASP A 744 32.77 -39.97 -36.49
CA ASP A 744 32.10 -39.76 -37.79
C ASP A 744 32.32 -40.96 -38.71
N PRO A 745 31.42 -41.19 -39.69
CA PRO A 745 31.80 -41.76 -40.98
C PRO A 745 31.73 -40.71 -42.11
N ASP A 746 32.78 -40.73 -42.93
CA ASP A 746 33.04 -39.85 -44.08
C ASP A 746 31.99 -39.87 -45.22
N PRO A 747 32.01 -38.86 -46.10
CA PRO A 747 31.05 -38.68 -47.21
C PRO A 747 31.61 -39.09 -48.59
N GLU A 748 30.77 -39.63 -49.47
CA GLU A 748 31.03 -39.63 -50.92
C GLU A 748 29.76 -39.32 -51.76
N ILE A 749 29.84 -38.22 -52.52
CA ILE A 749 29.53 -38.01 -53.97
C ILE A 749 28.29 -38.77 -54.52
N GLY A 750 27.23 -38.19 -55.09
CA GLY A 750 27.09 -37.09 -56.04
C GLY A 750 26.41 -37.61 -57.34
N SER A 751 25.41 -36.88 -57.85
CA SER A 751 24.59 -37.11 -59.09
C SER A 751 23.48 -38.19 -58.98
N GLY A 752 22.29 -38.09 -59.56
CA GLY A 752 21.62 -37.11 -60.41
C GLY A 752 20.38 -37.77 -61.05
N THR A 753 19.29 -37.01 -61.19
CA THR A 753 18.17 -37.17 -62.15
C THR A 753 17.18 -38.35 -62.05
N GLY A 754 15.87 -38.03 -62.22
CA GLY A 754 14.85 -38.93 -62.77
C GLY A 754 13.55 -38.97 -61.98
N GLY A 755 12.47 -38.34 -62.49
CA GLY A 755 11.18 -38.20 -61.81
C GLY A 755 10.05 -39.14 -62.28
N ARG A 756 8.83 -38.82 -61.80
CA ARG A 756 7.48 -39.31 -62.20
C ARG A 756 7.17 -40.76 -61.78
N ARG A 757 5.97 -41.19 -61.36
CA ARG A 757 4.58 -40.67 -61.35
C ARG A 757 3.70 -41.61 -60.47
N ASP A 758 2.61 -41.05 -59.96
CA ASP A 758 1.23 -41.60 -59.84
C ASP A 758 0.88 -42.87 -59.02
N SER A 759 0.18 -42.60 -57.89
CA SER A 759 -1.16 -43.05 -57.42
C SER A 759 -1.73 -44.48 -57.63
N GLN A 760 -2.41 -44.93 -56.55
CA GLN A 760 -3.54 -45.90 -56.42
C GLN A 760 -3.20 -47.40 -56.60
N ASP A 761 -3.64 -48.41 -55.81
CA ASP A 761 -4.90 -48.68 -55.09
C ASP A 761 -4.74 -49.66 -53.88
N ILE A 762 -5.82 -49.84 -53.12
CA ILE A 762 -6.10 -50.60 -51.86
C ILE A 762 -6.81 -51.96 -52.22
N PRO A 763 -7.11 -52.98 -51.35
CA PRO A 763 -6.44 -53.82 -50.31
C PRO A 763 -6.60 -55.35 -50.66
N PRO A 764 -6.86 -56.36 -49.76
CA PRO A 764 -6.60 -56.60 -48.31
C PRO A 764 -5.97 -57.98 -47.94
N HIS A 765 -5.74 -58.15 -46.63
CA HIS A 765 -5.61 -59.39 -45.82
C HIS A 765 -4.22 -60.04 -45.57
N THR A 766 -3.81 -59.90 -44.30
CA THR A 766 -3.05 -60.82 -43.41
C THR A 766 -3.20 -62.32 -43.74
N PRO A 767 -2.23 -63.23 -43.42
CA PRO A 767 -1.71 -63.34 -42.03
C PRO A 767 -0.32 -64.03 -41.80
N ILE A 768 0.02 -64.14 -40.50
CA ILE A 768 0.90 -65.11 -39.79
C ILE A 768 2.43 -64.91 -39.77
N LEU A 769 2.91 -64.75 -38.53
CA LEU A 769 4.29 -64.80 -38.02
C LEU A 769 4.85 -66.23 -37.95
N VAL A 770 6.15 -66.37 -38.20
CA VAL A 770 7.05 -67.34 -37.54
C VAL A 770 8.37 -66.63 -37.21
N PRO A 771 8.89 -66.67 -35.96
CA PRO A 771 10.15 -66.01 -35.62
C PRO A 771 11.28 -67.01 -35.29
N SER A 772 12.52 -66.63 -35.63
CA SER A 772 13.75 -66.72 -34.81
C SER A 772 14.99 -66.41 -35.66
N PRO A 773 16.18 -66.12 -35.10
CA PRO A 773 16.48 -65.32 -33.91
C PRO A 773 17.67 -64.36 -34.16
N ALA A 774 17.72 -63.19 -33.52
CA ALA A 774 19.01 -62.50 -33.32
C ALA A 774 18.93 -61.49 -32.17
N THR A 775 19.67 -61.81 -31.12
CA THR A 775 19.94 -61.00 -29.95
C THR A 775 20.71 -59.73 -30.30
N SER A 776 20.22 -58.56 -29.90
CA SER A 776 21.08 -57.43 -29.57
C SER A 776 20.64 -56.86 -28.21
N LYS A 777 21.52 -57.03 -27.23
CA LYS A 777 21.44 -56.40 -25.91
C LYS A 777 21.50 -54.88 -26.11
N LYS A 778 20.35 -54.21 -25.98
CA LYS A 778 20.33 -52.78 -25.70
C LYS A 778 20.58 -52.58 -24.21
N VAL A 779 21.69 -51.94 -23.90
CA VAL A 779 21.94 -51.26 -22.63
C VAL A 779 20.84 -50.19 -22.47
N GLN A 780 19.83 -50.47 -21.66
CA GLN A 780 18.88 -49.46 -21.21
C GLN A 780 19.61 -48.56 -20.20
N LEU A 781 20.10 -47.43 -20.70
CA LEU A 781 20.42 -46.29 -19.86
C LEU A 781 19.09 -45.83 -19.22
N ASN A 782 18.99 -45.97 -17.90
CA ASN A 782 17.87 -45.47 -17.08
C ASN A 782 17.77 -43.95 -17.21
N ASN A 783 17.14 -43.46 -18.27
CA ASN A 783 16.80 -42.05 -18.42
C ASN A 783 15.34 -41.97 -18.87
N PHE A 784 14.55 -41.28 -18.04
CA PHE A 784 13.11 -40.99 -18.19
C PHE A 784 12.13 -42.07 -17.70
N LEU A 785 12.19 -42.38 -16.40
CA LEU A 785 10.97 -42.71 -15.68
C LEU A 785 10.13 -41.43 -15.65
N THR A 786 9.19 -41.33 -16.58
CA THR A 786 8.13 -40.31 -16.60
C THR A 786 7.60 -40.14 -15.18
N LEU A 787 7.67 -38.93 -14.62
CA LEU A 787 7.08 -38.54 -13.34
C LEU A 787 5.61 -38.97 -13.26
N LEU A 788 5.38 -40.21 -12.86
CA LEU A 788 4.06 -40.75 -12.55
C LEU A 788 3.71 -40.19 -11.17
N ASP A 789 2.81 -39.19 -11.17
CA ASP A 789 2.09 -38.82 -9.96
C ASP A 789 1.29 -40.05 -9.50
N MET A 790 1.00 -40.15 -8.19
CA MET A 790 0.26 -41.29 -7.65
C MET A 790 -1.07 -41.47 -8.41
N SER A 791 -1.60 -42.71 -8.45
CA SER A 791 -2.94 -42.94 -9.00
C SER A 791 -3.97 -42.09 -8.25
N ALA A 792 -5.08 -41.70 -8.88
CA ALA A 792 -6.06 -40.82 -8.24
C ALA A 792 -6.66 -41.43 -6.95
N GLU A 793 -6.73 -42.76 -6.87
CA GLU A 793 -7.21 -43.49 -5.70
C GLU A 793 -6.15 -43.53 -4.60
N ASP A 794 -4.90 -43.83 -4.96
CA ASP A 794 -3.78 -43.85 -4.00
C ASP A 794 -3.49 -42.44 -3.47
N GLN A 795 -3.64 -41.42 -4.32
CA GLN A 795 -3.55 -40.03 -3.92
C GLN A 795 -4.61 -39.69 -2.88
N LYS A 796 -5.87 -40.08 -3.11
CA LYS A 796 -6.94 -39.79 -2.17
C LYS A 796 -6.73 -40.48 -0.83
N ARG A 797 -6.32 -41.76 -0.84
CA ARG A 797 -6.01 -42.54 0.37
C ARG A 797 -4.83 -41.96 1.14
N TRP A 798 -3.77 -41.58 0.43
CA TRP A 798 -2.60 -40.94 1.04
C TRP A 798 -2.94 -39.57 1.61
N GLU A 799 -3.69 -38.74 0.87
CA GLU A 799 -4.15 -37.44 1.35
C GLU A 799 -5.04 -37.61 2.59
N GLU A 800 -5.97 -38.57 2.61
CA GLU A 800 -6.79 -38.87 3.80
C GLU A 800 -5.94 -39.32 5.00
N SER A 801 -4.94 -40.17 4.79
CA SER A 801 -4.04 -40.61 5.88
C SER A 801 -3.18 -39.48 6.44
N GLU A 802 -2.59 -38.63 5.58
CA GLU A 802 -1.75 -37.52 6.03
C GLU A 802 -2.61 -36.41 6.66
N MET A 803 -3.82 -36.20 6.16
CA MET A 803 -4.76 -35.21 6.72
C MET A 803 -5.25 -35.58 8.14
N SER A 804 -5.22 -36.86 8.50
CA SER A 804 -5.56 -37.32 9.84
C SER A 804 -4.46 -37.08 10.88
N LEU A 805 -3.23 -36.77 10.44
CA LEU A 805 -2.11 -36.51 11.34
C LEU A 805 -2.29 -35.18 12.10
N GLU A 806 -1.64 -35.09 13.24
CA GLU A 806 -1.57 -33.87 14.03
C GLU A 806 -0.63 -32.84 13.40
N VAL A 807 -0.99 -31.58 13.53
CA VAL A 807 -0.19 -30.45 13.01
C VAL A 807 0.96 -30.16 13.97
N ASP A 808 2.19 -30.27 13.47
CA ASP A 808 3.38 -29.85 14.20
C ASP A 808 3.62 -28.34 14.02
N PHE A 809 3.34 -27.57 15.08
CA PHE A 809 3.58 -26.13 15.12
C PHE A 809 5.03 -25.73 15.47
N SER A 810 5.92 -26.68 15.79
CA SER A 810 7.29 -26.39 16.26
C SER A 810 8.14 -25.63 15.24
N ARG A 811 7.80 -25.74 13.95
CA ARG A 811 8.51 -25.07 12.84
C ARG A 811 7.80 -23.81 12.36
N CYS A 812 6.67 -23.46 12.96
CA CYS A 812 5.89 -22.27 12.61
C CYS A 812 6.31 -21.08 13.48
N HIS A 813 6.34 -19.89 12.88
CA HIS A 813 6.51 -18.68 13.66
C HIS A 813 5.18 -18.38 14.37
N ILE A 814 5.19 -18.44 15.69
CA ILE A 814 4.03 -18.04 16.49
C ILE A 814 4.26 -16.60 16.86
N ASP A 815 3.42 -15.70 16.36
CA ASP A 815 3.45 -14.30 16.77
C ASP A 815 2.89 -14.24 18.19
N PRO A 816 3.70 -13.90 19.22
CA PRO A 816 3.17 -13.72 20.56
C PRO A 816 2.13 -12.59 20.49
N ALA A 817 0.99 -12.77 21.14
CA ALA A 817 -0.01 -11.71 21.23
C ALA A 817 0.64 -10.50 21.95
N PRO A 818 0.92 -9.38 21.26
CA PRO A 818 1.80 -8.34 21.80
C PRO A 818 1.22 -7.67 23.04
N PHE A 819 -0.10 -7.72 23.21
CA PHE A 819 -0.82 -7.27 24.39
C PHE A 819 -2.17 -8.01 24.48
N GLN A 820 -2.67 -8.14 25.70
CA GLN A 820 -3.97 -8.74 26.02
C GLN A 820 -4.85 -7.68 26.66
N LEU A 821 -6.14 -7.69 26.32
CA LEU A 821 -7.13 -6.80 26.95
C LEU A 821 -7.82 -7.52 28.11
N VAL A 822 -8.03 -6.78 29.19
CA VAL A 822 -8.88 -7.21 30.31
C VAL A 822 -10.32 -6.79 30.02
N GLU A 823 -11.29 -7.63 30.35
CA GLU A 823 -12.74 -7.42 30.09
C GLU A 823 -13.26 -6.09 30.67
N ARG A 824 -12.79 -5.72 31.87
CA ARG A 824 -13.14 -4.46 32.54
C ARG A 824 -12.32 -3.25 32.11
N THR A 825 -11.65 -3.31 30.97
CA THR A 825 -10.96 -2.13 30.43
C THR A 825 -12.02 -1.17 29.87
N SER A 826 -12.03 0.08 30.34
CA SER A 826 -12.93 1.11 29.82
C SER A 826 -12.68 1.39 28.34
N LEU A 827 -13.72 1.78 27.59
CA LEU A 827 -13.65 2.15 26.18
C LEU A 827 -12.55 3.17 25.86
N LEU A 828 -12.36 4.18 26.72
CA LEU A 828 -11.33 5.22 26.56
C LEU A 828 -9.91 4.64 26.57
N LYS A 829 -9.62 3.75 27.52
CA LYS A 829 -8.33 3.06 27.61
C LYS A 829 -8.09 2.17 26.39
N VAL A 830 -9.12 1.44 25.93
CA VAL A 830 -9.02 0.61 24.72
C VAL A 830 -8.75 1.47 23.48
N HIS A 831 -9.47 2.58 23.33
CA HIS A 831 -9.25 3.53 22.24
C HIS A 831 -7.82 4.08 22.26
N SER A 832 -7.31 4.49 23.42
CA SER A 832 -5.93 4.97 23.55
C SER A 832 -4.92 3.87 23.22
N LEU A 833 -5.12 2.63 23.66
CA LEU A 833 -4.25 1.50 23.33
C LEU A 833 -4.23 1.20 21.82
N PHE A 834 -5.40 1.13 21.17
CA PHE A 834 -5.48 0.90 19.72
C PHE A 834 -4.79 2.02 18.93
N SER A 835 -4.99 3.26 19.36
CA SER A 835 -4.40 4.45 18.72
C SER A 835 -2.89 4.58 18.95
N MET A 836 -2.37 4.20 20.13
CA MET A 836 -0.93 4.25 20.43
C MET A 836 -0.16 3.09 19.80
N VAL A 837 -0.71 1.87 19.86
CA VAL A 837 -0.02 0.67 19.37
C VAL A 837 -0.24 0.47 17.86
N GLY A 838 -1.26 1.10 17.27
CA GLY A 838 -1.53 1.04 15.83
C GLY A 838 -2.03 -0.33 15.37
N VAL A 839 -2.84 -0.98 16.21
CA VAL A 839 -3.24 -2.39 16.08
C VAL A 839 -4.68 -2.50 15.56
N ASN A 840 -4.89 -3.47 14.68
CA ASN A 840 -6.18 -3.66 14.01
C ASN A 840 -7.18 -4.49 14.85
N HIS A 841 -6.67 -5.32 15.75
CA HIS A 841 -7.44 -6.18 16.63
C HIS A 841 -6.65 -6.50 17.89
N ALA A 842 -7.36 -6.89 18.95
CA ALA A 842 -6.80 -7.30 20.22
C ALA A 842 -7.59 -8.49 20.78
N TYR A 843 -6.88 -9.41 21.43
CA TYR A 843 -7.49 -10.53 22.13
C TYR A 843 -7.86 -10.12 23.56
N VAL A 844 -9.07 -10.45 23.99
CA VAL A 844 -9.57 -10.23 25.34
C VAL A 844 -9.41 -11.52 26.12
N THR A 845 -8.77 -11.43 27.28
CA THR A 845 -8.50 -12.60 28.12
C THR A 845 -8.87 -12.36 29.57
N ALA A 846 -9.42 -13.40 30.21
CA ALA A 846 -9.63 -13.47 31.65
C ALA A 846 -8.64 -14.50 32.24
N ILE A 847 -7.67 -14.02 33.02
CA ILE A 847 -6.64 -14.90 33.64
C ILE A 847 -5.91 -15.74 32.57
N GLY A 848 -5.60 -15.13 31.42
CA GLY A 848 -4.95 -15.79 30.27
C GLY A 848 -5.87 -16.64 29.39
N ARG A 849 -7.13 -16.91 29.80
CA ARG A 849 -8.12 -17.60 28.97
C ARG A 849 -8.71 -16.65 27.93
N LEU A 850 -8.76 -17.07 26.68
CA LEU A 850 -9.36 -16.32 25.58
C LEU A 850 -10.88 -16.27 25.75
N VAL A 851 -11.43 -15.06 25.89
CA VAL A 851 -12.88 -14.85 26.06
C VAL A 851 -13.50 -14.13 24.86
N GLY A 852 -12.74 -13.24 24.22
CA GLY A 852 -13.25 -12.47 23.10
C GLY A 852 -12.17 -11.85 22.23
N VAL A 853 -12.60 -11.24 21.13
CA VAL A 853 -11.75 -10.41 20.27
C VAL A 853 -12.44 -9.07 20.05
N VAL A 854 -11.63 -8.01 20.12
CA VAL A 854 -12.03 -6.65 19.74
C VAL A 854 -11.31 -6.28 18.45
N GLY A 855 -12.06 -5.95 17.41
CA GLY A 855 -11.54 -5.33 16.20
C GLY A 855 -11.79 -3.83 16.15
N LEU A 856 -11.14 -3.14 15.21
CA LEU A 856 -11.38 -1.72 14.93
C LEU A 856 -12.84 -1.41 14.58
N LYS A 857 -13.55 -2.35 13.97
CA LYS A 857 -14.95 -2.16 13.55
C LYS A 857 -15.87 -2.11 14.77
N GLU A 858 -15.67 -3.04 15.69
CA GLU A 858 -16.43 -3.15 16.94
C GLU A 858 -16.13 -1.97 17.85
N LEU A 859 -14.85 -1.62 18.00
CA LEU A 859 -14.42 -0.45 18.75
C LEU A 859 -15.03 0.84 18.18
N ARG A 860 -15.00 1.03 16.86
CA ARG A 860 -15.61 2.19 16.21
C ARG A 860 -17.11 2.27 16.50
N LYS A 861 -17.82 1.15 16.38
CA LYS A 861 -19.26 1.10 16.64
C LYS A 861 -19.55 1.47 18.10
N ALA A 862 -18.80 0.92 19.05
CA ALA A 862 -18.93 1.26 20.47
C ALA A 862 -18.72 2.76 20.73
N ILE A 863 -17.78 3.40 20.02
CA ILE A 863 -17.55 4.84 20.12
C ILE A 863 -18.71 5.65 19.50
N GLU A 864 -19.22 5.23 18.34
CA GLU A 864 -20.37 5.89 17.69
C GLU A 864 -21.64 5.78 18.57
N ASP A 865 -21.88 4.61 19.16
CA ASP A 865 -22.99 4.36 20.09
C ASP A 865 -22.81 5.20 21.37
N ALA A 866 -21.62 5.22 21.96
CA ALA A 866 -21.32 6.05 23.14
C ALA A 866 -21.44 7.57 22.87
N ASN A 867 -20.95 8.04 21.71
CA ASN A 867 -21.07 9.45 21.31
C ASN A 867 -22.51 9.85 20.97
N SER A 868 -23.36 8.90 20.59
CA SER A 868 -24.79 9.13 20.34
C SER A 868 -25.66 9.00 21.60
N GLY A 869 -25.06 8.69 22.76
CA GLY A 869 -25.76 8.52 24.03
C GLY A 869 -26.44 7.16 24.19
N ILE A 870 -26.17 6.20 23.31
CA ILE A 870 -26.68 4.83 23.39
C ILE A 870 -25.71 4.03 24.26
N LEU A 871 -26.06 3.84 25.54
CA LEU A 871 -25.26 3.05 26.48
C LEU A 871 -25.75 1.59 26.51
N PRO A 872 -24.84 0.60 26.71
CA PRO A 872 -25.24 -0.77 26.97
C PRO A 872 -26.11 -0.83 28.23
N MET A 873 -27.26 -1.52 28.16
CA MET A 873 -28.04 -1.82 29.36
C MET A 873 -27.35 -2.97 30.09
N HIS A 874 -26.67 -2.68 31.19
CA HIS A 874 -26.26 -3.73 32.12
C HIS A 874 -27.51 -4.26 32.84
N PRO A 875 -27.79 -5.57 32.82
CA PRO A 875 -28.72 -6.13 33.78
C PRO A 875 -28.14 -5.89 35.17
N GLU A 876 -28.84 -5.14 36.02
CA GLU A 876 -28.45 -5.03 37.42
C GLU A 876 -28.29 -6.44 38.00
N PRO A 877 -27.23 -6.71 38.77
CA PRO A 877 -27.11 -7.99 39.43
C PRO A 877 -28.28 -8.12 40.40
N HIS A 878 -29.23 -8.99 40.09
CA HIS A 878 -30.26 -9.42 41.03
C HIS A 878 -29.55 -9.91 42.29
N ILE A 879 -29.55 -9.07 43.33
CA ILE A 879 -29.18 -9.45 44.68
C ILE A 879 -30.24 -10.47 45.10
N GLY A 880 -29.92 -11.75 44.90
CA GLY A 880 -30.73 -12.87 45.36
C GLY A 880 -30.73 -12.90 46.87
N VAL A 881 -31.67 -12.19 47.49
CA VAL A 881 -32.11 -12.53 48.85
C VAL A 881 -32.92 -13.80 48.73
N SER A 882 -32.31 -14.88 49.20
CA SER A 882 -32.94 -16.18 49.43
C SER A 882 -34.12 -16.03 50.40
N THR A 883 -35.34 -16.18 49.89
CA THR A 883 -36.48 -16.61 50.69
C THR A 883 -37.13 -17.81 50.04
N SER A 884 -37.19 -18.87 50.84
CA SER A 884 -37.70 -20.20 50.58
C SER A 884 -39.20 -20.25 50.27
N SER A 885 -39.55 -21.25 49.44
CA SER A 885 -40.78 -22.07 49.43
C SER A 885 -42.14 -21.38 49.22
N ILE A 886 -42.83 -21.74 48.14
CA ILE A 886 -44.05 -22.57 48.12
C ILE A 886 -44.45 -22.88 46.67
N ALA A 887 -45.00 -24.08 46.46
CA ALA A 887 -45.20 -24.79 45.20
C ALA A 887 -46.47 -24.44 44.40
N LYS A 888 -46.54 -25.02 43.18
CA LYS A 888 -47.68 -25.23 42.24
C LYS A 888 -47.98 -24.03 41.31
N SER A 889 -48.32 -24.17 40.02
CA SER A 889 -48.70 -25.30 39.14
C SER A 889 -48.64 -24.85 37.67
N GLU A 890 -48.56 -25.81 36.75
CA GLU A 890 -48.66 -25.69 35.29
C GLU A 890 -49.89 -24.90 34.80
N THR A 891 -49.77 -24.19 33.67
CA THR A 891 -50.67 -24.30 32.49
C THR A 891 -50.21 -23.41 31.32
N ASP A 892 -50.37 -23.96 30.12
CA ASP A 892 -50.13 -23.39 28.79
C ASP A 892 -50.92 -22.10 28.49
N THR A 893 -50.37 -21.22 27.64
CA THR A 893 -50.99 -20.86 26.34
C THR A 893 -50.18 -19.84 25.52
N GLU A 894 -50.12 -20.09 24.22
CA GLU A 894 -49.70 -19.17 23.17
C GLU A 894 -50.61 -17.93 23.09
N SER A 895 -50.04 -16.75 22.79
CA SER A 895 -50.72 -15.77 21.94
C SER A 895 -49.75 -14.76 21.31
N LYS A 896 -49.76 -14.73 19.98
CA LYS A 896 -49.26 -13.63 19.13
C LYS A 896 -50.22 -12.43 19.20
N ASN A 897 -49.68 -11.20 19.14
CA ASN A 897 -50.11 -10.02 18.35
C ASN A 897 -49.40 -8.76 18.90
N VAL A 898 -48.52 -8.08 18.15
CA VAL A 898 -48.77 -6.98 17.19
C VAL A 898 -49.51 -5.77 17.79
N SER A 899 -48.79 -4.66 18.00
CA SER A 899 -49.16 -3.24 17.77
C SER A 899 -48.11 -2.34 18.46
N ALA A 900 -47.35 -1.53 17.72
CA ALA A 900 -47.65 -0.17 17.24
C ALA A 900 -47.07 0.92 18.17
N MET A 901 -46.08 1.63 17.61
CA MET A 901 -45.75 3.06 17.77
C MET A 901 -46.55 3.90 18.78
N ASN A 902 -45.83 4.58 19.68
CA ASN A 902 -45.88 6.05 19.81
C ASN A 902 -44.67 6.61 20.58
N PRO A 903 -44.21 7.84 20.26
CA PRO A 903 -43.07 8.49 20.91
C PRO A 903 -43.55 9.31 22.13
N ILE A 904 -42.77 9.33 23.21
CA ILE A 904 -43.02 10.20 24.37
C ILE A 904 -41.92 11.25 24.47
N ALA A 905 -42.39 12.46 24.75
CA ALA A 905 -41.73 13.74 24.73
C ALA A 905 -40.72 13.95 25.86
N SER A 906 -39.86 14.93 25.58
CA SER A 906 -39.04 15.74 26.46
C SER A 906 -39.64 16.00 27.85
N VAL A 907 -38.85 15.75 28.89
CA VAL A 907 -39.01 16.38 30.20
C VAL A 907 -37.63 16.82 30.67
N ASP A 908 -37.53 18.12 30.93
CA ASP A 908 -36.43 18.82 31.59
C ASP A 908 -36.11 18.21 32.96
N CYS A 909 -34.82 18.10 33.30
CA CYS A 909 -34.39 17.86 34.66
C CYS A 909 -33.24 18.80 35.02
N GLU A 910 -33.62 19.94 35.58
CA GLU A 910 -32.78 20.85 36.35
C GLU A 910 -32.77 20.36 37.81
N LYS A 911 -31.57 20.29 38.42
CA LYS A 911 -31.28 20.19 39.87
C LYS A 911 -31.87 19.00 40.65
N VAL A 912 -30.99 18.19 41.25
CA VAL A 912 -30.90 18.05 42.73
C VAL A 912 -29.48 17.59 43.10
N GLU A 913 -28.85 18.41 43.95
CA GLU A 913 -27.61 18.18 44.67
C GLU A 913 -27.99 17.70 46.10
N LYS A 914 -27.15 16.84 46.72
CA LYS A 914 -27.27 16.18 48.05
C LYS A 914 -28.13 14.90 48.00
N VAL A 915 -27.65 13.70 48.36
CA VAL A 915 -26.71 13.24 49.41
C VAL A 915 -25.83 12.12 48.87
#